data_AF-A0A9D5GAC4-F1
#
_entry.id   AF-A0A9D5GAC4-F1
#
_cell.length_a   1.000
_cell.length_b   1.000
_cell.length_c   1.000
_cell.angle_alpha   90.00
_cell.angle_beta   90.00
_cell.angle_gamma   90.00
#
_symmetry.space_group_name_H-M   'P 1'
#
loop_
_entity.id
_entity.type
_entity.pdbx_description
1 polymer ?
#
loop_
_entity_poly.entity_id
_entity_poly.type
_entity_poly.pdbx_seq_one_letter_code
_entity_poly.pdbx_strand_id
1 'polypeptide(L)'
;RLPVLAGTAAGTTAGTQIQNQATATYQDASGNTYNTNSNTVTTTVQNAPSLTVTPPAPHNVAPGGTASDLYTLTNTGNGAANFSVPATPATITGGSGATITNFNFNGVTYPNTAAGISALNAALAAAPPTPVGGTITIAVSYSVPAGATTPGTVTTTLTASATQPAAGALQAVTSAPVTGTVTDNIVADARLDLQKTSTQSPTTGAITYTIAANNGGNLPAHDLLSVKALLGTAVPGILISDKIPQFPAGTPLAISGAVTVTTNAANGYVAGAAQVYYTTDTTGTSGWTLAPGGTPGANAAYIGVFLSGGAGGSELNANPGSTAGNVPAPQVTIGFTIAQPTGNGSGNAGSVKNLADSVIGGGQSPEQIIGPNIPAGTPDSASATAITTPGQGINNTTPVAPPSGASNQTTNQALGTGTVLNGPLNAPGATGSYNGVVAVTNQNDFTAIGYPAGTCTNTSATPGAPAGSLTATATGPINVPGTLQNNSNIDTTYKLVATAPTGPAGWTVQIFAANAAGAPTGTSLSGAAAATATVASINVNAGQSYNYVAVYTAPAAVQCFTPSDATVVATNNTTATDTNTTHNEVTVGGYVVLTKTQTITSSGCPAGATPAPPAGTVCPSGVIAYAIDYRDIAPSGASLGTGSVVIGGTTAAGTFKITENGTVAPNNWGTYTNGLNAAPTDTMANTIFTGGTVGSTSFVAQVGGPTFVMAPGTQGTISFNVTVK
;
A
#
# COMPACT_ATOMS: atom_id res chain seq x y z
N ARG A 1 -28.52 -37.24 82.90
CA ARG A 1 -27.82 -36.53 81.79
C ARG A 1 -28.21 -37.27 80.51
N LEU A 2 -29.29 -36.83 79.86
CA LEU A 2 -29.73 -37.40 78.57
C LEU A 2 -28.82 -36.84 77.47
N PRO A 3 -28.48 -37.64 76.44
CA PRO A 3 -27.64 -37.19 75.34
C PRO A 3 -28.42 -36.22 74.46
N VAL A 4 -27.83 -35.06 74.15
CA VAL A 4 -28.33 -34.15 73.12
C VAL A 4 -27.91 -34.75 71.78
N LEU A 5 -28.82 -35.47 71.13
CA LEU A 5 -28.74 -35.67 69.69
C LEU A 5 -29.17 -34.34 69.03
N ALA A 6 -28.25 -33.68 68.36
CA ALA A 6 -28.55 -32.60 67.42
C ALA A 6 -29.20 -33.18 66.16
N GLY A 7 -30.44 -33.65 66.29
CA GLY A 7 -31.36 -33.73 65.16
C GLY A 7 -32.04 -32.37 65.07
N THR A 8 -32.01 -31.74 63.89
CA THR A 8 -32.98 -30.69 63.55
C THR A 8 -34.36 -31.28 63.80
N ALA A 9 -35.00 -30.93 64.91
CA ALA A 9 -36.29 -31.48 65.27
C ALA A 9 -37.27 -31.11 64.16
N ALA A 10 -37.67 -32.09 63.34
CA ALA A 10 -38.80 -31.91 62.45
C ALA A 10 -39.97 -31.48 63.32
N GLY A 11 -40.49 -30.27 63.08
CA GLY A 11 -41.61 -29.75 63.85
C GLY A 11 -42.75 -30.76 63.83
N THR A 12 -43.44 -30.93 64.98
CA THR A 12 -44.59 -31.83 65.06
C THR A 12 -45.58 -31.51 63.96
N THR A 13 -45.91 -32.50 63.12
CA THR A 13 -46.73 -32.27 61.93
C THR A 13 -48.08 -31.65 62.29
N ALA A 14 -48.53 -30.67 61.52
CA ALA A 14 -49.84 -30.07 61.71
C ALA A 14 -50.96 -31.13 61.74
N GLY A 15 -51.93 -30.97 62.64
CA GLY A 15 -53.01 -31.93 62.87
C GLY A 15 -52.69 -33.04 63.87
N THR A 16 -51.44 -33.17 64.32
CA THR A 16 -51.08 -34.12 65.37
C THR A 16 -51.85 -33.81 66.64
N GLN A 17 -52.61 -34.79 67.15
CA GLN A 17 -53.30 -34.68 68.44
C GLN A 17 -52.37 -35.14 69.55
N ILE A 18 -52.02 -34.23 70.44
CA ILE A 18 -51.31 -34.52 71.68
C ILE A 18 -52.36 -34.74 72.76
N GLN A 19 -52.49 -35.98 73.23
CA GLN A 19 -53.49 -36.39 74.21
C GLN A 19 -52.83 -36.66 75.56
N ASN A 20 -53.37 -36.08 76.64
CA ASN A 20 -52.94 -36.35 78.00
C ASN A 20 -54.13 -36.86 78.83
N GLN A 21 -53.96 -38.02 79.46
CA GLN A 21 -54.93 -38.62 80.37
C GLN A 21 -54.17 -39.07 81.63
N ALA A 22 -54.53 -38.52 82.78
CA ALA A 22 -53.94 -38.92 84.05
C ALA A 22 -54.64 -40.17 84.58
N THR A 23 -53.87 -41.14 85.06
CA THR A 23 -54.39 -42.32 85.77
C THR A 23 -54.02 -42.22 87.24
N ALA A 24 -55.01 -42.30 88.12
CA ALA A 24 -54.79 -42.44 89.55
C ALA A 24 -55.04 -43.89 89.95
N THR A 25 -54.05 -44.49 90.61
CA THR A 25 -54.11 -45.83 91.17
C THR A 25 -54.12 -45.72 92.69
N TYR A 26 -55.16 -46.22 93.34
CA TYR A 26 -55.21 -46.30 94.81
C TYR A 26 -55.44 -47.74 95.23
N GLN A 27 -54.79 -48.13 96.33
CA GLN A 27 -54.99 -49.45 96.94
C GLN A 27 -55.79 -49.27 98.22
N ASP A 28 -56.88 -50.00 98.37
CA ASP A 28 -57.67 -49.95 99.60
C ASP A 28 -56.95 -50.65 100.76
N ALA A 29 -57.48 -50.50 101.98
CA ALA A 29 -56.91 -51.11 103.18
C ALA A 29 -56.93 -52.66 103.16
N SER A 30 -57.64 -53.28 102.20
CA SER A 30 -57.69 -54.73 101.99
C SER A 30 -56.70 -55.23 100.93
N GLY A 31 -55.90 -54.33 100.34
CA GLY A 31 -54.91 -54.66 99.32
C GLY A 31 -55.44 -54.66 97.88
N ASN A 32 -56.69 -54.26 97.64
CA ASN A 32 -57.25 -54.21 96.29
C ASN A 32 -56.88 -52.91 95.60
N THR A 33 -56.37 -52.99 94.37
CA THR A 33 -55.97 -51.84 93.57
C THR A 33 -57.10 -51.39 92.65
N TYR A 34 -57.44 -50.10 92.67
CA TYR A 34 -58.40 -49.46 91.78
C TYR A 34 -57.72 -48.39 90.95
N ASN A 35 -58.09 -48.31 89.67
CA ASN A 35 -57.64 -47.28 88.75
C ASN A 35 -58.83 -46.40 88.34
N THR A 36 -58.62 -45.09 88.33
CA THR A 36 -59.53 -44.13 87.68
C THR A 36 -58.73 -43.24 86.73
N ASN A 37 -59.32 -42.92 85.59
CA ASN A 37 -58.72 -42.05 84.58
C ASN A 37 -59.39 -40.68 84.62
N SER A 38 -58.62 -39.62 84.40
CA SER A 38 -59.16 -38.29 84.14
C SER A 38 -59.84 -38.22 82.76
N ASN A 39 -60.49 -37.10 82.47
CA ASN A 39 -60.81 -36.75 81.09
C ASN A 39 -59.53 -36.65 80.25
N THR A 40 -59.62 -37.01 78.97
CA THR A 40 -58.54 -36.78 78.00
C THR A 40 -58.52 -35.32 77.62
N VAL A 41 -57.38 -34.65 77.81
CA VAL A 41 -57.11 -33.33 77.24
C VAL A 41 -56.43 -33.52 75.90
N THR A 42 -57.10 -33.10 74.81
CA THR A 42 -56.56 -33.14 73.45
C THR A 42 -56.10 -31.76 73.02
N THR A 43 -54.82 -31.64 72.65
CA THR A 43 -54.25 -30.45 72.01
C THR A 43 -53.89 -30.78 70.57
N THR A 44 -54.49 -30.10 69.60
CA THR A 44 -54.16 -30.28 68.18
C THR A 44 -53.05 -29.30 67.79
N VAL A 45 -51.99 -29.81 67.17
CA VAL A 45 -50.94 -28.96 66.60
C VAL A 45 -51.49 -28.21 65.40
N GLN A 46 -51.47 -26.88 65.46
CA GLN A 46 -52.00 -26.03 64.39
C GLN A 46 -51.01 -25.88 63.23
N ASN A 47 -51.51 -25.40 62.09
CA ASN A 47 -50.69 -24.98 60.97
C ASN A 47 -49.72 -23.87 61.40
N ALA A 48 -48.42 -24.11 61.18
CA ALA A 48 -47.33 -23.17 61.46
C ALA A 48 -46.46 -23.07 60.20
N PRO A 49 -46.93 -22.37 59.14
CA PRO A 49 -46.18 -22.20 57.91
C PRO A 49 -44.93 -21.34 58.14
N SER A 50 -43.83 -21.74 57.52
CA SER A 50 -42.56 -21.01 57.51
C SER A 50 -41.82 -21.34 56.22
N LEU A 51 -41.01 -20.42 55.73
CA LEU A 51 -40.13 -20.65 54.59
C LEU A 51 -38.78 -19.98 54.77
N THR A 52 -37.82 -20.40 53.96
CA THR A 52 -36.61 -19.62 53.66
C THR A 52 -36.55 -19.32 52.16
N VAL A 53 -35.97 -18.16 51.81
CA VAL A 53 -35.69 -17.77 50.43
C VAL A 53 -34.18 -17.65 50.29
N THR A 54 -33.56 -18.62 49.64
CA THR A 54 -32.10 -18.65 49.43
C THR A 54 -31.77 -17.97 48.10
N PRO A 55 -31.03 -16.84 48.11
CA PRO A 55 -30.57 -16.19 46.88
C PRO A 55 -29.47 -17.02 46.17
N PRO A 56 -29.24 -16.79 44.87
CA PRO A 56 -28.10 -17.36 44.16
C PRO A 56 -26.79 -16.70 44.60
N ALA A 57 -25.66 -17.22 44.08
CA ALA A 57 -24.38 -16.53 44.20
C ALA A 57 -24.36 -15.30 43.29
N PRO A 58 -23.74 -14.18 43.72
CA PRO A 58 -23.51 -13.02 42.87
C PRO A 58 -22.82 -13.37 41.56
N HIS A 59 -23.20 -12.71 40.48
CA HIS A 59 -22.48 -12.77 39.22
C HIS A 59 -22.22 -11.38 38.63
N ASN A 60 -21.48 -11.34 37.53
CA ASN A 60 -21.19 -10.11 36.81
C ASN A 60 -22.22 -9.90 35.69
N VAL A 61 -22.56 -8.66 35.41
CA VAL A 61 -23.43 -8.26 34.30
C VAL A 61 -22.84 -7.01 33.64
N ALA A 62 -22.90 -6.91 32.32
CA ALA A 62 -22.47 -5.73 31.58
C ALA A 62 -23.60 -4.69 31.48
N PRO A 63 -23.29 -3.38 31.35
CA PRO A 63 -24.26 -2.39 30.89
C PRO A 63 -24.93 -2.83 29.58
N GLY A 64 -26.25 -2.68 29.48
CA GLY A 64 -27.03 -3.16 28.33
C GLY A 64 -27.38 -4.66 28.37
N GLY A 65 -26.77 -5.42 29.27
CA GLY A 65 -27.00 -6.84 29.44
C GLY A 65 -28.31 -7.19 30.15
N THR A 66 -28.64 -8.48 30.13
CA THR A 66 -29.71 -9.08 30.93
C THR A 66 -29.15 -10.18 31.81
N ALA A 67 -29.79 -10.41 32.95
CA ALA A 67 -29.36 -11.36 33.97
C ALA A 67 -30.55 -12.02 34.63
N SER A 68 -30.32 -13.15 35.30
CA SER A 68 -31.38 -13.94 35.92
C SER A 68 -30.93 -14.60 37.21
N ASP A 69 -31.53 -14.18 38.32
CA ASP A 69 -31.25 -14.69 39.65
C ASP A 69 -32.19 -15.84 40.02
N LEU A 70 -31.63 -17.04 40.21
CA LEU A 70 -32.40 -18.23 40.57
C LEU A 70 -32.50 -18.39 42.09
N TYR A 71 -33.63 -18.00 42.67
CA TYR A 71 -33.90 -18.15 44.10
C TYR A 71 -34.49 -19.52 44.42
N THR A 72 -34.08 -20.11 45.55
CA THR A 72 -34.62 -21.36 46.07
C THR A 72 -35.53 -21.09 47.27
N LEU A 73 -36.80 -21.46 47.18
CA LEU A 73 -37.77 -21.36 48.27
C LEU A 73 -37.84 -22.72 48.97
N THR A 74 -37.57 -22.77 50.27
CA THR A 74 -37.63 -24.01 51.06
C THR A 74 -38.78 -23.92 52.06
N ASN A 75 -39.63 -24.95 52.13
CA ASN A 75 -40.67 -25.02 53.14
C ASN A 75 -40.07 -25.46 54.48
N THR A 76 -40.00 -24.55 55.45
CA THR A 76 -39.49 -24.81 56.81
C THR A 76 -40.62 -24.88 57.85
N GLY A 77 -41.88 -24.90 57.42
CA GLY A 77 -43.04 -25.06 58.29
C GLY A 77 -43.23 -26.50 58.77
N ASN A 78 -44.27 -26.72 59.58
CA ASN A 78 -44.61 -28.04 60.14
C ASN A 78 -45.56 -28.90 59.28
N GLY A 79 -45.75 -28.55 58.01
CA GLY A 79 -46.71 -29.19 57.10
C GLY A 79 -46.48 -28.75 55.65
N ALA A 80 -47.04 -29.48 54.69
CA ALA A 80 -46.90 -29.17 53.27
C ALA A 80 -47.58 -27.84 52.92
N ALA A 81 -46.94 -27.02 52.08
CA ALA A 81 -47.37 -25.66 51.79
C ALA A 81 -47.24 -25.30 50.31
N ASN A 82 -48.10 -24.40 49.83
CA ASN A 82 -47.93 -23.72 48.55
C ASN A 82 -47.25 -22.37 48.78
N PHE A 83 -46.38 -21.96 47.86
CA PHE A 83 -45.76 -20.64 47.91
C PHE A 83 -46.63 -19.60 47.19
N SER A 84 -46.46 -18.35 47.56
CA SER A 84 -47.08 -17.21 46.88
C SER A 84 -46.16 -16.00 46.96
N VAL A 85 -46.27 -15.10 45.99
CA VAL A 85 -45.54 -13.83 45.97
C VAL A 85 -46.50 -12.65 46.10
N PRO A 86 -46.09 -11.52 46.71
CA PRO A 86 -46.91 -10.32 46.79
C PRO A 86 -47.10 -9.65 45.42
N ALA A 87 -47.93 -8.61 45.35
CA ALA A 87 -48.16 -7.84 44.10
C ALA A 87 -46.88 -7.24 43.50
N THR A 88 -45.87 -6.99 44.33
CA THR A 88 -44.50 -6.63 43.94
C THR A 88 -43.56 -7.74 44.42
N PRO A 89 -43.42 -8.85 43.67
CA PRO A 89 -42.71 -10.05 44.13
C PRO A 89 -41.24 -9.79 44.43
N ALA A 90 -40.61 -8.95 43.63
CA ALA A 90 -39.21 -8.61 43.77
C ALA A 90 -38.99 -7.12 43.61
N THR A 91 -37.96 -6.63 44.29
CA THR A 91 -37.47 -5.26 44.15
C THR A 91 -36.05 -5.29 43.60
N ILE A 92 -35.72 -4.23 42.87
CA ILE A 92 -34.37 -4.00 42.37
C ILE A 92 -33.89 -2.67 42.95
N THR A 93 -32.69 -2.67 43.52
CA THR A 93 -32.02 -1.50 44.06
C THR A 93 -30.58 -1.45 43.57
N GLY A 94 -29.90 -0.31 43.78
CA GLY A 94 -28.60 -0.01 43.18
C GLY A 94 -28.71 1.13 42.18
N GLY A 95 -27.70 2.00 42.13
CA GLY A 95 -27.71 3.26 41.35
C GLY A 95 -27.63 3.08 39.83
N SER A 96 -27.95 1.90 39.31
CA SER A 96 -27.71 1.49 37.93
C SER A 96 -28.92 1.63 37.00
N GLY A 97 -30.11 1.90 37.53
CA GLY A 97 -31.33 2.02 36.72
C GLY A 97 -31.82 0.70 36.11
N ALA A 98 -31.37 -0.44 36.63
CA ALA A 98 -31.81 -1.77 36.20
C ALA A 98 -33.30 -2.00 36.49
N THR A 99 -33.95 -2.82 35.68
CA THR A 99 -35.39 -3.11 35.78
C THR A 99 -35.67 -4.61 35.72
N ILE A 100 -36.55 -5.10 36.58
CA ILE A 100 -37.04 -6.48 36.51
C ILE A 100 -37.95 -6.62 35.30
N THR A 101 -37.65 -7.56 34.42
CA THR A 101 -38.40 -7.78 33.18
C THR A 101 -39.43 -8.89 33.33
N ASN A 102 -39.07 -10.01 33.97
CA ASN A 102 -39.93 -11.18 34.11
C ASN A 102 -39.51 -12.10 35.27
N PHE A 103 -40.37 -13.07 35.56
CA PHE A 103 -40.13 -14.17 36.49
C PHE A 103 -40.23 -15.49 35.73
N ASN A 104 -39.40 -16.47 36.07
CA ASN A 104 -39.53 -17.83 35.53
C ASN A 104 -39.86 -18.83 36.64
N PHE A 105 -40.90 -19.63 36.41
CA PHE A 105 -41.27 -20.75 37.27
C PHE A 105 -41.65 -21.96 36.41
N ASN A 106 -41.03 -23.12 36.68
CA ASN A 106 -41.21 -24.35 35.91
C ASN A 106 -41.02 -24.18 34.39
N GLY A 107 -40.05 -23.36 33.97
CA GLY A 107 -39.74 -23.11 32.56
C GLY A 107 -40.71 -22.15 31.86
N VAL A 108 -41.75 -21.67 32.55
CA VAL A 108 -42.70 -20.68 32.02
C VAL A 108 -42.29 -19.28 32.47
N THR A 109 -42.28 -18.34 31.53
CA THR A 109 -41.95 -16.94 31.76
C THR A 109 -43.22 -16.12 32.03
N TYR A 110 -43.20 -15.37 33.13
CA TYR A 110 -44.28 -14.50 33.59
C TYR A 110 -43.80 -13.05 33.57
N PRO A 111 -44.40 -12.15 32.77
CA PRO A 111 -43.95 -10.76 32.68
C PRO A 111 -44.15 -10.02 34.00
N ASN A 112 -43.27 -9.08 34.33
CA ASN A 112 -43.37 -8.23 35.52
C ASN A 112 -44.50 -7.18 35.39
N THR A 113 -45.74 -7.65 35.34
CA THR A 113 -46.98 -6.88 35.23
C THR A 113 -48.02 -7.47 36.17
N ALA A 114 -49.05 -6.70 36.55
CA ALA A 114 -50.10 -7.20 37.44
C ALA A 114 -50.75 -8.52 36.96
N ALA A 115 -51.00 -8.64 35.65
CA ALA A 115 -51.53 -9.86 35.04
C ALA A 115 -50.52 -11.02 35.10
N GLY A 116 -49.24 -10.76 34.82
CA GLY A 116 -48.18 -11.77 34.91
C GLY A 116 -47.95 -12.26 36.33
N ILE A 117 -48.00 -11.39 37.34
CA ILE A 117 -47.89 -11.77 38.75
C ILE A 117 -49.10 -12.57 39.21
N SER A 118 -50.30 -12.21 38.75
CA SER A 118 -51.50 -13.00 39.02
C SER A 118 -51.40 -14.40 38.41
N ALA A 119 -50.90 -14.52 37.18
CA ALA A 119 -50.66 -15.80 36.53
C ALA A 119 -49.57 -16.64 37.23
N LEU A 120 -48.47 -16.01 37.69
CA LEU A 120 -47.44 -16.67 38.49
C LEU A 120 -48.01 -17.22 39.80
N ASN A 121 -48.79 -16.43 40.53
CA ASN A 121 -49.44 -16.89 41.76
C ASN A 121 -50.46 -18.01 41.50
N ALA A 122 -51.19 -17.97 40.38
CA ALA A 122 -52.06 -19.07 39.97
C ALA A 122 -51.28 -20.36 39.70
N ALA A 123 -50.11 -20.26 39.04
CA ALA A 123 -49.23 -21.40 38.81
C ALA A 123 -48.63 -21.96 40.10
N LEU A 124 -48.20 -21.09 41.04
CA LEU A 124 -47.69 -21.49 42.35
C LEU A 124 -48.77 -22.15 43.22
N ALA A 125 -50.01 -21.69 43.15
CA ALA A 125 -51.15 -22.29 43.83
C ALA A 125 -51.57 -23.63 43.22
N ALA A 126 -51.45 -23.79 41.89
CA ALA A 126 -51.74 -25.04 41.18
C ALA A 126 -50.63 -26.10 41.32
N ALA A 127 -49.42 -25.69 41.71
CA ALA A 127 -48.33 -26.62 41.97
C ALA A 127 -48.67 -27.55 43.15
N PRO A 128 -48.17 -28.81 43.16
CA PRO A 128 -48.31 -29.68 44.32
C PRO A 128 -47.76 -29.01 45.59
N PRO A 129 -48.44 -29.11 46.75
CA PRO A 129 -47.92 -28.57 48.00
C PRO A 129 -46.52 -29.10 48.29
N THR A 130 -45.58 -28.20 48.53
CA THR A 130 -44.18 -28.54 48.79
C THR A 130 -44.08 -29.17 50.18
N PRO A 131 -43.57 -30.41 50.32
CA PRO A 131 -43.44 -31.06 51.63
C PRO A 131 -42.46 -30.30 52.53
N VAL A 132 -42.47 -30.58 53.83
CA VAL A 132 -41.50 -30.01 54.78
C VAL A 132 -40.08 -30.37 54.36
N GLY A 133 -39.20 -29.38 54.28
CA GLY A 133 -37.83 -29.51 53.76
C GLY A 133 -37.73 -29.58 52.23
N GLY A 134 -38.86 -29.63 51.51
CA GLY A 134 -38.90 -29.56 50.05
C GLY A 134 -38.64 -28.14 49.53
N THR A 135 -38.24 -28.05 48.26
CA THR A 135 -37.88 -26.78 47.61
C THR A 135 -38.56 -26.59 46.26
N ILE A 136 -38.73 -25.33 45.86
CA ILE A 136 -38.99 -24.91 44.48
C ILE A 136 -38.02 -23.78 44.10
N THR A 137 -37.90 -23.47 42.81
CA THR A 137 -37.08 -22.34 42.34
C THR A 137 -37.88 -21.32 41.56
N ILE A 138 -37.61 -20.04 41.78
CA ILE A 138 -38.16 -18.92 41.01
C ILE A 138 -36.99 -18.09 40.48
N ALA A 139 -36.92 -17.87 39.17
CA ALA A 139 -35.93 -16.98 38.59
C ALA A 139 -36.47 -15.55 38.49
N VAL A 140 -35.67 -14.55 38.87
CA VAL A 140 -35.97 -13.13 38.68
C VAL A 140 -35.04 -12.60 37.60
N SER A 141 -35.60 -12.26 36.43
CA SER A 141 -34.82 -11.72 35.32
C SER A 141 -34.88 -10.21 35.28
N TYR A 142 -33.75 -9.57 35.04
CA TYR A 142 -33.62 -8.11 34.97
C TYR A 142 -32.75 -7.65 33.80
N SER A 143 -32.92 -6.40 33.39
CA SER A 143 -32.10 -5.73 32.37
C SER A 143 -31.34 -4.56 32.98
N VAL A 144 -30.07 -4.41 32.61
CA VAL A 144 -29.22 -3.27 33.00
C VAL A 144 -29.18 -2.29 31.83
N PRO A 145 -29.43 -0.98 32.03
CA PRO A 145 -29.38 -0.02 30.94
C PRO A 145 -27.95 0.15 30.40
N ALA A 146 -27.82 0.46 29.10
CA ALA A 146 -26.52 0.63 28.43
C ALA A 146 -25.65 1.75 29.04
N GLY A 147 -26.26 2.75 29.68
CA GLY A 147 -25.57 3.84 30.37
C GLY A 147 -25.22 3.58 31.84
N ALA A 148 -25.36 2.34 32.34
CA ALA A 148 -25.03 2.03 33.72
C ALA A 148 -23.53 2.27 34.00
N THR A 149 -23.22 2.84 35.17
CA THR A 149 -21.85 3.10 35.59
C THR A 149 -21.08 1.82 35.85
N THR A 150 -19.82 1.77 35.42
CA THR A 150 -18.89 0.67 35.71
C THR A 150 -17.68 1.20 36.51
N PRO A 151 -17.31 0.58 37.65
CA PRO A 151 -18.02 -0.49 38.34
C PRO A 151 -19.34 -0.01 38.98
N GLY A 152 -20.33 -0.90 39.07
CA GLY A 152 -21.63 -0.65 39.70
C GLY A 152 -22.23 -1.91 40.31
N THR A 153 -23.45 -1.85 40.84
CA THR A 153 -24.16 -3.02 41.37
C THR A 153 -25.63 -3.03 40.99
N VAL A 154 -26.21 -4.24 40.99
CA VAL A 154 -27.65 -4.48 40.94
C VAL A 154 -28.00 -5.38 42.11
N THR A 155 -28.89 -4.94 42.98
CA THR A 155 -29.37 -5.75 44.10
C THR A 155 -30.80 -6.18 43.85
N THR A 156 -31.03 -7.48 43.71
CA THR A 156 -32.36 -8.07 43.52
C THR A 156 -32.80 -8.71 44.83
N THR A 157 -34.05 -8.46 45.23
CA THR A 157 -34.66 -9.04 46.44
C THR A 157 -35.98 -9.70 46.08
N LEU A 158 -36.08 -11.03 46.21
CA LEU A 158 -37.33 -11.76 46.07
C LEU A 158 -38.05 -11.88 47.41
N THR A 159 -39.34 -11.61 47.44
CA THR A 159 -40.24 -11.76 48.59
C THR A 159 -41.25 -12.87 48.32
N ALA A 160 -41.41 -13.81 49.25
CA ALA A 160 -42.40 -14.88 49.15
C ALA A 160 -43.01 -15.25 50.51
N SER A 161 -44.18 -15.87 50.48
CA SER A 161 -44.88 -16.44 51.63
C SER A 161 -45.21 -17.91 51.36
N ALA A 162 -45.43 -18.68 52.42
CA ALA A 162 -45.89 -20.07 52.35
C ALA A 162 -47.27 -20.18 53.00
N THR A 163 -48.20 -20.86 52.35
CA THR A 163 -49.55 -21.11 52.84
C THR A 163 -49.76 -22.60 53.02
N GLN A 164 -50.09 -23.00 54.25
CA GLN A 164 -50.58 -24.35 54.53
C GLN A 164 -52.10 -24.36 54.38
N PRO A 165 -52.66 -25.25 53.53
CA PRO A 165 -54.10 -25.29 53.31
C PRO A 165 -54.86 -25.76 54.56
N ALA A 166 -56.15 -25.46 54.61
CA ALA A 166 -57.04 -26.04 55.62
C ALA A 166 -57.15 -27.55 55.40
N ALA A 167 -57.10 -28.32 56.48
CA ALA A 167 -57.23 -29.78 56.45
C ALA A 167 -57.97 -30.27 57.70
N GLY A 168 -59.14 -30.89 57.53
CA GLY A 168 -60.00 -31.29 58.64
C GLY A 168 -60.41 -30.09 59.50
N ALA A 169 -60.03 -30.10 60.78
CA ALA A 169 -60.29 -29.00 61.72
C ALA A 169 -59.22 -27.89 61.70
N LEU A 170 -58.15 -28.04 60.90
CA LEU A 170 -57.10 -27.04 60.77
C LEU A 170 -57.53 -25.91 59.83
N GLN A 171 -57.31 -24.67 60.24
CA GLN A 171 -57.51 -23.51 59.39
C GLN A 171 -56.31 -23.28 58.46
N ALA A 172 -56.56 -22.72 57.28
CA ALA A 172 -55.48 -22.26 56.42
C ALA A 172 -54.71 -21.13 57.10
N VAL A 173 -53.38 -21.19 57.07
CA VAL A 173 -52.50 -20.17 57.64
C VAL A 173 -51.43 -19.83 56.61
N THR A 174 -51.11 -18.55 56.49
CA THR A 174 -50.04 -18.02 55.64
C THR A 174 -48.93 -17.46 56.52
N SER A 175 -47.68 -17.75 56.19
CA SER A 175 -46.52 -17.20 56.89
C SER A 175 -46.40 -15.69 56.66
N ALA A 176 -45.67 -15.01 57.55
CA ALA A 176 -45.12 -13.71 57.21
C ALA A 176 -44.29 -13.81 55.91
N PRO A 177 -44.25 -12.75 55.08
CA PRO A 177 -43.36 -12.70 53.93
C PRO A 177 -41.89 -12.80 54.35
N VAL A 178 -41.10 -13.56 53.59
CA VAL A 178 -39.66 -13.76 53.77
C VAL A 178 -38.96 -13.31 52.50
N THR A 179 -37.78 -12.70 52.66
CA THR A 179 -36.99 -12.17 51.55
C THR A 179 -35.65 -12.89 51.39
N GLY A 180 -35.19 -13.03 50.15
CA GLY A 180 -33.82 -13.37 49.81
C GLY A 180 -33.22 -12.29 48.91
N THR A 181 -31.97 -11.91 49.14
CA THR A 181 -31.31 -10.79 48.45
C THR A 181 -29.97 -11.22 47.88
N VAL A 182 -29.69 -10.88 46.62
CA VAL A 182 -28.37 -11.01 45.99
C VAL A 182 -27.96 -9.65 45.42
N THR A 183 -26.65 -9.40 45.38
CA THR A 183 -26.08 -8.19 44.78
C THR A 183 -25.09 -8.62 43.71
N ASP A 184 -25.47 -8.39 42.46
CA ASP A 184 -24.63 -8.60 41.29
C ASP A 184 -23.76 -7.37 41.00
N ASN A 185 -22.64 -7.61 40.33
CA ASN A 185 -21.70 -6.56 39.97
C ASN A 185 -21.90 -6.14 38.50
N ILE A 186 -21.99 -4.83 38.28
CA ILE A 186 -21.92 -4.25 36.94
C ILE A 186 -20.45 -4.00 36.62
N VAL A 187 -19.93 -4.73 35.64
CA VAL A 187 -18.54 -4.63 35.21
C VAL A 187 -18.48 -4.19 33.75
N ALA A 188 -17.32 -3.67 33.33
CA ALA A 188 -17.09 -3.42 31.91
C ALA A 188 -17.22 -4.74 31.13
N ASP A 189 -17.90 -4.68 30.00
CA ASP A 189 -18.09 -5.84 29.14
C ASP A 189 -16.77 -6.32 28.52
N ALA A 190 -16.80 -7.40 27.75
CA ALA A 190 -15.72 -7.78 26.87
C ALA A 190 -15.39 -6.61 25.91
N ARG A 191 -14.09 -6.32 25.76
CA ARG A 191 -13.61 -5.23 24.91
C ARG A 191 -12.39 -5.71 24.16
N LEU A 192 -12.51 -5.82 22.84
CA LEU A 192 -11.40 -6.20 21.99
C LEU A 192 -10.54 -4.97 21.67
N ASP A 193 -9.36 -4.93 22.29
CA ASP A 193 -8.33 -3.92 22.05
C ASP A 193 -7.37 -4.42 20.97
N LEU A 194 -7.05 -3.54 20.03
CA LEU A 194 -6.24 -3.86 18.85
C LEU A 194 -5.11 -2.84 18.70
N GLN A 195 -3.93 -3.31 18.30
CA GLN A 195 -2.77 -2.49 17.97
C GLN A 195 -2.13 -2.99 16.68
N LYS A 196 -2.07 -2.13 15.66
CA LYS A 196 -1.34 -2.42 14.41
C LYS A 196 0.00 -1.70 14.41
N THR A 197 1.05 -2.40 14.05
CA THR A 197 2.41 -1.85 13.86
C THR A 197 2.96 -2.31 12.52
N SER A 198 3.91 -1.55 11.97
CA SER A 198 4.60 -1.92 10.73
C SER A 198 6.10 -1.70 10.87
N THR A 199 6.88 -2.52 10.17
CA THR A 199 8.33 -2.36 10.04
C THR A 199 8.74 -2.57 8.59
N GLN A 200 9.54 -1.66 8.03
CA GLN A 200 10.04 -1.77 6.66
C GLN A 200 11.47 -2.30 6.66
N SER A 201 11.74 -3.28 5.79
CA SER A 201 13.10 -3.76 5.53
C SER A 201 13.89 -2.67 4.79
N PRO A 202 15.03 -2.21 5.31
CA PRO A 202 15.85 -1.20 4.62
C PRO A 202 16.54 -1.75 3.37
N THR A 203 16.62 -3.08 3.23
CA THR A 203 17.33 -3.75 2.14
C THR A 203 16.40 -4.14 0.99
N THR A 204 15.19 -4.60 1.32
CA THR A 204 14.22 -5.11 0.32
C THR A 204 13.00 -4.23 0.15
N GLY A 205 12.80 -3.26 1.05
CA GLY A 205 11.60 -2.41 1.12
C GLY A 205 10.31 -3.13 1.48
N ALA A 206 10.35 -4.44 1.70
CA ALA A 206 9.20 -5.22 2.16
C ALA A 206 8.72 -4.69 3.52
N ILE A 207 7.41 -4.64 3.70
CA ILE A 207 6.78 -4.08 4.91
C ILE A 207 6.12 -5.23 5.66
N THR A 208 6.50 -5.42 6.91
CA THR A 208 5.90 -6.41 7.81
C THR A 208 4.94 -5.72 8.76
N TYR A 209 3.68 -6.15 8.74
CA TYR A 209 2.62 -5.72 9.64
C TYR A 209 2.43 -6.71 10.76
N THR A 210 2.23 -6.18 11.96
CA THR A 210 1.90 -6.95 13.17
C THR A 210 0.66 -6.36 13.80
N ILE A 211 -0.37 -7.18 13.99
CA ILE A 211 -1.61 -6.84 14.68
C ILE A 211 -1.64 -7.61 16.00
N ALA A 212 -1.59 -6.90 17.11
CA ALA A 212 -1.78 -7.43 18.44
C ALA A 212 -3.24 -7.24 18.86
N ALA A 213 -3.84 -8.28 19.41
CA ALA A 213 -5.23 -8.30 19.86
C ALA A 213 -5.34 -8.85 21.28
N ASN A 214 -6.19 -8.24 22.09
CA ASN A 214 -6.44 -8.62 23.47
C ASN A 214 -7.85 -8.24 23.91
N ASN A 215 -8.50 -9.08 24.71
CA ASN A 215 -9.72 -8.71 25.42
C ASN A 215 -9.35 -7.90 26.69
N GLY A 216 -9.24 -6.59 26.56
CA GLY A 216 -8.97 -5.68 27.68
C GLY A 216 -10.18 -5.36 28.56
N GLY A 217 -11.32 -6.00 28.29
CA GLY A 217 -12.55 -5.91 29.09
C GLY A 217 -12.48 -6.75 30.37
N ASN A 218 -13.57 -6.73 31.14
CA ASN A 218 -13.67 -7.47 32.41
C ASN A 218 -14.52 -8.74 32.29
N LEU A 219 -15.14 -8.99 31.13
CA LEU A 219 -15.84 -10.23 30.81
C LEU A 219 -15.15 -10.98 29.67
N PRO A 220 -15.26 -12.32 29.60
CA PRO A 220 -14.81 -13.09 28.46
C PRO A 220 -15.54 -12.69 27.17
N ALA A 221 -14.82 -12.69 26.05
CA ALA A 221 -15.40 -12.46 24.73
C ALA A 221 -15.95 -13.77 24.19
N HIS A 222 -17.24 -13.76 23.84
CA HIS A 222 -17.97 -14.94 23.40
C HIS A 222 -18.20 -14.98 21.88
N ASP A 223 -18.50 -16.19 21.40
CA ASP A 223 -18.84 -16.52 20.03
C ASP A 223 -19.95 -15.66 19.42
N LEU A 224 -19.74 -15.20 18.19
CA LEU A 224 -20.74 -14.44 17.43
C LEU A 224 -21.34 -15.30 16.30
N LEU A 225 -22.66 -15.47 16.32
CA LEU A 225 -23.40 -16.14 15.24
C LEU A 225 -23.31 -15.37 13.91
N SER A 226 -23.18 -14.04 13.96
CA SER A 226 -22.98 -13.21 12.78
C SER A 226 -21.67 -13.53 12.05
N VAL A 227 -20.60 -13.84 12.78
CA VAL A 227 -19.31 -14.25 12.19
C VAL A 227 -19.44 -15.62 11.51
N LYS A 228 -20.18 -16.55 12.12
CA LYS A 228 -20.51 -17.84 11.48
C LYS A 228 -21.18 -17.64 10.12
N ALA A 229 -22.17 -16.75 10.07
CA ALA A 229 -22.89 -16.44 8.84
C ALA A 229 -21.97 -15.77 7.79
N LEU A 230 -21.11 -14.84 8.22
CA LEU A 230 -20.15 -14.14 7.36
C LEU A 230 -19.13 -15.08 6.71
N LEU A 231 -18.56 -16.01 7.49
CA LEU A 231 -17.51 -16.92 7.04
C LEU A 231 -18.05 -18.24 6.46
N GLY A 232 -19.34 -18.53 6.62
CA GLY A 232 -19.94 -19.81 6.23
C GLY A 232 -19.41 -21.01 7.02
N THR A 233 -18.93 -20.79 8.26
CA THR A 233 -18.31 -21.82 9.10
C THR A 233 -19.34 -22.73 9.79
N ALA A 234 -18.90 -23.89 10.27
CA ALA A 234 -19.77 -24.80 11.03
C ALA A 234 -20.07 -24.29 12.45
N VAL A 235 -19.11 -23.59 13.06
CA VAL A 235 -19.16 -23.07 14.43
C VAL A 235 -19.10 -21.53 14.44
N PRO A 236 -19.68 -20.87 15.44
CA PRO A 236 -19.50 -19.44 15.67
C PRO A 236 -18.11 -19.13 16.26
N GLY A 237 -17.79 -17.83 16.37
CA GLY A 237 -16.47 -17.39 16.83
C GLY A 237 -16.27 -15.87 16.71
N ILE A 238 -15.02 -15.43 16.81
CA ILE A 238 -14.60 -14.02 16.67
C ILE A 238 -13.74 -13.87 15.43
N LEU A 239 -13.96 -12.82 14.64
CA LEU A 239 -13.11 -12.45 13.51
C LEU A 239 -12.34 -11.16 13.82
N ILE A 240 -11.01 -11.21 13.70
CA ILE A 240 -10.13 -10.03 13.69
C ILE A 240 -9.69 -9.83 12.24
N SER A 241 -10.14 -8.77 11.58
CA SER A 241 -9.83 -8.51 10.17
C SER A 241 -9.03 -7.24 9.95
N ASP A 242 -8.21 -7.23 8.91
CA ASP A 242 -7.40 -6.10 8.47
C ASP A 242 -7.47 -5.92 6.95
N LYS A 243 -7.53 -4.66 6.53
CA LYS A 243 -7.51 -4.31 5.11
C LYS A 243 -6.08 -4.32 4.59
N ILE A 244 -5.85 -5.00 3.47
CA ILE A 244 -4.54 -5.04 2.84
C ILE A 244 -4.23 -3.69 2.17
N PRO A 245 -3.02 -3.13 2.35
CA PRO A 245 -2.58 -1.92 1.67
C PRO A 245 -2.73 -2.03 0.15
N GLN A 246 -2.99 -0.92 -0.53
CA GLN A 246 -3.29 -0.92 -1.96
C GLN A 246 -2.39 0.05 -2.73
N PHE A 247 -1.95 -0.38 -3.91
CA PHE A 247 -1.28 0.43 -4.92
C PHE A 247 -1.29 -0.31 -6.27
N PRO A 248 -1.66 0.34 -7.41
CA PRO A 248 -2.33 1.63 -7.57
C PRO A 248 -3.80 1.60 -7.09
N ALA A 249 -4.56 2.70 -7.24
CA ALA A 249 -5.90 2.86 -6.67
C ALA A 249 -6.81 1.63 -6.93
N GLY A 250 -7.19 0.93 -5.85
CA GLY A 250 -8.09 -0.22 -5.88
C GLY A 250 -7.43 -1.60 -5.99
N THR A 251 -6.12 -1.68 -6.23
CA THR A 251 -5.41 -2.98 -6.32
C THR A 251 -4.68 -3.30 -5.01
N PRO A 252 -5.08 -4.34 -4.26
CA PRO A 252 -4.38 -4.76 -3.05
C PRO A 252 -2.96 -5.22 -3.36
N LEU A 253 -2.02 -4.89 -2.48
CA LEU A 253 -0.65 -5.38 -2.58
C LEU A 253 -0.57 -6.85 -2.22
N ALA A 254 0.29 -7.57 -2.94
CA ALA A 254 0.49 -8.99 -2.72
C ALA A 254 1.16 -9.24 -1.36
N ILE A 255 0.58 -10.14 -0.59
CA ILE A 255 1.19 -10.70 0.62
C ILE A 255 2.32 -11.63 0.20
N SER A 256 3.50 -11.42 0.76
CA SER A 256 4.69 -12.24 0.57
C SER A 256 4.74 -13.31 1.67
N GLY A 257 4.50 -14.57 1.29
CA GLY A 257 4.51 -15.70 2.21
C GLY A 257 3.20 -15.90 2.97
N ALA A 258 3.27 -16.70 4.04
CA ALA A 258 2.11 -17.02 4.87
C ALA A 258 1.88 -15.96 5.96
N VAL A 259 0.61 -15.65 6.23
CA VAL A 259 0.18 -14.94 7.42
C VAL A 259 0.44 -15.82 8.64
N THR A 260 1.16 -15.29 9.61
CA THR A 260 1.45 -15.96 10.88
C THR A 260 0.42 -15.57 11.93
N VAL A 261 0.02 -16.54 12.76
CA VAL A 261 -0.86 -16.32 13.91
C VAL A 261 -0.22 -16.95 15.13
N THR A 262 0.04 -16.14 16.15
CA THR A 262 0.58 -16.58 17.43
C THR A 262 -0.46 -16.35 18.51
N THR A 263 -0.74 -17.37 19.31
CA THR A 263 -1.72 -17.32 20.39
C THR A 263 -1.04 -17.54 21.74
N ASN A 264 -1.48 -16.85 22.79
CA ASN A 264 -0.87 -16.96 24.11
C ASN A 264 -1.89 -17.31 25.20
N ALA A 265 -1.90 -18.58 25.61
CA ALA A 265 -2.78 -19.08 26.67
C ALA A 265 -2.50 -18.42 28.03
N ALA A 266 -1.25 -18.04 28.33
CA ALA A 266 -0.91 -17.36 29.58
C ALA A 266 -1.54 -15.96 29.67
N ASN A 267 -1.88 -15.35 28.53
CA ASN A 267 -2.57 -14.07 28.45
C ASN A 267 -4.10 -14.25 28.34
N GLY A 268 -4.63 -15.48 28.44
CA GLY A 268 -6.08 -15.74 28.44
C GLY A 268 -6.70 -16.12 27.09
N TYR A 269 -5.90 -16.46 26.08
CA TYR A 269 -6.41 -17.14 24.89
C TYR A 269 -6.96 -18.53 25.26
N VAL A 270 -8.22 -18.79 24.93
CA VAL A 270 -8.92 -20.05 25.28
C VAL A 270 -9.55 -20.75 24.09
N ALA A 271 -9.58 -20.12 22.92
CA ALA A 271 -10.06 -20.71 21.69
C ALA A 271 -9.32 -22.00 21.33
N GLY A 272 -10.06 -22.96 20.75
CA GLY A 272 -9.51 -24.23 20.30
C GLY A 272 -8.76 -24.14 18.96
N ALA A 273 -9.05 -23.11 18.17
CA ALA A 273 -8.44 -22.86 16.87
C ALA A 273 -8.31 -21.37 16.56
N ALA A 274 -7.22 -21.01 15.85
CA ALA A 274 -7.06 -19.74 15.17
C ALA A 274 -6.75 -20.02 13.68
N GLN A 275 -7.64 -19.57 12.79
CA GLN A 275 -7.56 -19.86 11.36
C GLN A 275 -7.50 -18.57 10.56
N VAL A 276 -6.64 -18.52 9.54
CA VAL A 276 -6.54 -17.36 8.63
C VAL A 276 -7.61 -17.48 7.54
N TYR A 277 -8.38 -16.43 7.36
CA TYR A 277 -9.30 -16.22 6.25
C TYR A 277 -8.85 -15.01 5.42
N TYR A 278 -9.27 -14.95 4.18
CA TYR A 278 -9.09 -13.78 3.33
C TYR A 278 -10.32 -13.57 2.46
N THR A 279 -10.50 -12.36 1.94
CA THR A 279 -11.49 -12.08 0.89
C THR A 279 -10.90 -11.16 -0.16
N THR A 280 -11.33 -11.33 -1.41
CA THR A 280 -11.03 -10.41 -2.51
C THR A 280 -12.07 -9.29 -2.62
N ASP A 281 -13.13 -9.35 -1.82
CA ASP A 281 -14.12 -8.27 -1.70
C ASP A 281 -13.48 -7.04 -1.07
N THR A 282 -13.48 -5.93 -1.82
CA THR A 282 -12.85 -4.65 -1.40
C THR A 282 -13.60 -3.95 -0.26
N THR A 283 -14.78 -4.46 0.12
CA THR A 283 -15.57 -4.01 1.28
C THR A 283 -15.38 -4.89 2.52
N GLY A 284 -14.88 -6.12 2.37
CA GLY A 284 -14.75 -7.08 3.47
C GLY A 284 -16.08 -7.67 3.96
N THR A 285 -17.20 -7.43 3.26
CA THR A 285 -18.54 -7.84 3.72
C THR A 285 -18.93 -9.25 3.31
N SER A 286 -18.22 -9.84 2.35
CA SER A 286 -18.54 -11.14 1.78
C SER A 286 -17.30 -11.85 1.22
N GLY A 287 -17.48 -13.06 0.67
CA GLY A 287 -16.44 -13.76 -0.10
C GLY A 287 -15.26 -14.29 0.71
N TRP A 288 -15.41 -14.40 2.04
CA TRP A 288 -14.37 -14.91 2.91
C TRP A 288 -14.07 -16.39 2.64
N THR A 289 -12.80 -16.68 2.44
CA THR A 289 -12.27 -18.01 2.12
C THR A 289 -11.17 -18.37 3.11
N LEU A 290 -11.17 -19.61 3.62
CA LEU A 290 -10.09 -20.11 4.46
C LEU A 290 -8.76 -20.11 3.67
N ALA A 291 -7.68 -19.62 4.27
CA ALA A 291 -6.33 -19.65 3.71
C ALA A 291 -5.57 -20.88 4.25
N PRO A 292 -5.46 -21.99 3.49
CA PRO A 292 -4.77 -23.18 3.98
C PRO A 292 -3.30 -22.87 4.24
N GLY A 293 -2.79 -23.29 5.40
CA GLY A 293 -1.42 -22.98 5.81
C GLY A 293 -1.14 -21.48 5.96
N GLY A 294 -2.18 -20.66 6.13
CA GLY A 294 -2.04 -19.21 6.30
C GLY A 294 -1.68 -18.45 5.03
N THR A 295 -1.75 -19.06 3.84
CA THR A 295 -1.38 -18.41 2.57
C THR A 295 -2.62 -17.87 1.86
N PRO A 296 -2.86 -16.54 1.85
CA PRO A 296 -4.03 -15.96 1.19
C PRO A 296 -3.93 -16.13 -0.34
N GLY A 297 -5.08 -16.18 -1.01
CA GLY A 297 -5.11 -16.17 -2.47
C GLY A 297 -4.62 -14.85 -3.06
N ALA A 298 -4.34 -14.85 -4.36
CA ALA A 298 -3.98 -13.64 -5.10
C ALA A 298 -5.08 -12.56 -4.95
N ASN A 299 -4.67 -11.29 -4.89
CA ASN A 299 -5.56 -10.12 -4.77
C ASN A 299 -6.44 -10.10 -3.50
N ALA A 300 -5.98 -10.70 -2.40
CA ALA A 300 -6.64 -10.54 -1.10
C ALA A 300 -6.76 -9.06 -0.73
N ALA A 301 -8.00 -8.58 -0.61
CA ALA A 301 -8.31 -7.21 -0.20
C ALA A 301 -8.34 -7.07 1.33
N TYR A 302 -8.74 -8.15 2.01
CA TYR A 302 -8.69 -8.27 3.46
C TYR A 302 -8.09 -9.60 3.86
N ILE A 303 -7.42 -9.61 5.01
CA ILE A 303 -7.12 -10.81 5.76
C ILE A 303 -7.90 -10.77 7.07
N GLY A 304 -8.11 -11.93 7.66
CA GLY A 304 -8.70 -12.03 8.98
C GLY A 304 -8.29 -13.31 9.69
N VAL A 305 -8.34 -13.27 11.01
CA VAL A 305 -8.10 -14.42 11.87
C VAL A 305 -9.39 -14.75 12.60
N PHE A 306 -9.91 -15.93 12.33
CA PHE A 306 -11.09 -16.51 12.96
C PHE A 306 -10.67 -17.33 14.18
N LEU A 307 -11.18 -16.94 15.35
CA LEU A 307 -10.99 -17.61 16.62
C LEU A 307 -12.26 -18.40 16.92
N SER A 308 -12.14 -19.70 17.20
CA SER A 308 -13.29 -20.55 17.53
C SER A 308 -12.93 -21.76 18.37
N GLY A 309 -13.94 -22.35 19.00
CA GLY A 309 -13.86 -23.64 19.68
C GLY A 309 -13.43 -23.54 21.14
N GLY A 310 -13.54 -22.36 21.74
CA GLY A 310 -13.28 -22.17 23.15
C GLY A 310 -14.34 -22.80 24.06
N ALA A 311 -13.92 -23.19 25.26
CA ALA A 311 -14.80 -23.84 26.22
C ALA A 311 -15.94 -22.90 26.66
N GLY A 312 -17.19 -23.38 26.60
CA GLY A 312 -18.36 -22.57 26.94
C GLY A 312 -18.64 -21.43 25.94
N GLY A 313 -18.07 -21.50 24.73
CA GLY A 313 -18.22 -20.46 23.69
C GLY A 313 -17.48 -19.17 24.01
N SER A 314 -16.47 -19.20 24.88
CA SER A 314 -15.57 -18.09 25.20
C SER A 314 -14.28 -18.25 24.40
N GLU A 315 -13.92 -17.28 23.59
CA GLU A 315 -12.74 -17.33 22.72
C GLU A 315 -11.55 -16.58 23.30
N LEU A 316 -11.80 -15.52 24.07
CA LEU A 316 -10.80 -14.71 24.76
C LEU A 316 -11.24 -14.40 26.18
N ASN A 317 -10.54 -14.91 27.20
CA ASN A 317 -10.80 -14.53 28.59
C ASN A 317 -10.49 -13.04 28.82
N ALA A 318 -11.11 -12.46 29.85
CA ALA A 318 -10.77 -11.10 30.28
C ALA A 318 -9.28 -11.01 30.64
N ASN A 319 -8.57 -10.08 30.01
CA ASN A 319 -7.18 -9.75 30.28
C ASN A 319 -7.01 -8.22 30.35
N PRO A 320 -7.46 -7.57 31.44
CA PRO A 320 -7.38 -6.11 31.58
C PRO A 320 -5.92 -5.61 31.54
N GLY A 321 -5.74 -4.38 31.07
CA GLY A 321 -4.41 -3.73 31.00
C GLY A 321 -3.97 -3.35 29.59
N SER A 322 -4.76 -3.68 28.56
CA SER A 322 -4.66 -3.09 27.23
C SER A 322 -5.64 -1.93 27.06
N THR A 323 -5.37 -1.12 26.04
CA THR A 323 -6.31 -0.15 25.48
C THR A 323 -6.22 -0.21 23.95
N ALA A 324 -7.20 0.36 23.25
CA ALA A 324 -7.08 0.67 21.83
C ALA A 324 -5.69 1.29 21.52
N GLY A 325 -4.95 0.71 20.56
CA GLY A 325 -3.62 1.17 20.17
C GLY A 325 -2.45 0.74 21.05
N ASN A 326 -2.70 0.15 22.23
CA ASN A 326 -1.65 -0.29 23.14
C ASN A 326 -2.00 -1.67 23.74
N VAL A 327 -1.41 -2.72 23.18
CA VAL A 327 -1.66 -4.11 23.55
C VAL A 327 -0.34 -4.75 24.01
N PRO A 328 0.13 -4.47 25.25
CA PRO A 328 1.43 -4.93 25.74
C PRO A 328 1.51 -6.45 25.98
N ALA A 329 0.36 -7.09 26.24
CA ALA A 329 0.24 -8.53 26.48
C ALA A 329 -0.82 -9.14 25.54
N PRO A 330 -0.52 -9.30 24.23
CA PRO A 330 -1.50 -9.82 23.29
C PRO A 330 -1.89 -11.26 23.61
N GLN A 331 -3.19 -11.55 23.46
CA GLN A 331 -3.72 -12.91 23.42
C GLN A 331 -3.53 -13.53 22.05
N VAL A 332 -3.64 -12.71 21.00
CA VAL A 332 -3.45 -13.10 19.60
C VAL A 332 -2.56 -12.06 18.91
N THR A 333 -1.57 -12.53 18.15
CA THR A 333 -0.74 -11.71 17.29
C THR A 333 -0.81 -12.23 15.86
N ILE A 334 -1.12 -11.34 14.91
CA ILE A 334 -1.21 -11.63 13.48
C ILE A 334 -0.04 -10.95 12.79
N GLY A 335 0.76 -11.68 12.02
CA GLY A 335 1.89 -11.13 11.27
C GLY A 335 1.75 -11.40 9.78
N PHE A 336 1.96 -10.40 8.93
CA PHE A 336 2.04 -10.61 7.48
C PHE A 336 2.99 -9.61 6.84
N THR A 337 3.64 -10.02 5.75
CA THR A 337 4.58 -9.18 5.00
C THR A 337 4.01 -8.88 3.63
N ILE A 338 4.12 -7.64 3.18
CA ILE A 338 3.85 -7.26 1.79
C ILE A 338 5.17 -6.94 1.09
N ALA A 339 5.25 -7.29 -0.19
CA ALA A 339 6.36 -6.86 -1.02
C ALA A 339 6.33 -5.32 -1.18
N GLN A 340 7.50 -4.72 -1.41
CA GLN A 340 7.56 -3.30 -1.75
C GLN A 340 6.72 -3.03 -3.01
N PRO A 341 5.87 -1.99 -3.02
CA PRO A 341 5.10 -1.66 -4.21
C PRO A 341 6.04 -1.22 -5.35
N THR A 342 5.85 -1.82 -6.52
CA THR A 342 6.62 -1.53 -7.73
C THR A 342 5.82 -0.68 -8.70
N GLY A 343 6.50 0.18 -9.47
CA GLY A 343 5.89 0.98 -10.53
C GLY A 343 6.02 2.48 -10.30
N ASN A 344 5.74 3.24 -11.34
CA ASN A 344 5.91 4.69 -11.33
C ASN A 344 5.01 5.33 -10.27
N GLY A 345 5.60 6.16 -9.41
CA GLY A 345 4.91 6.84 -8.32
C GLY A 345 4.69 6.00 -7.07
N SER A 346 5.18 4.75 -7.00
CA SER A 346 5.07 3.94 -5.77
C SER A 346 5.88 4.48 -4.60
N GLY A 347 6.93 5.24 -4.90
CA GLY A 347 7.74 5.98 -3.94
C GLY A 347 7.22 7.40 -3.69
N ASN A 348 6.04 7.79 -4.19
CA ASN A 348 5.45 9.10 -3.90
C ASN A 348 4.69 9.11 -2.57
N ALA A 349 4.69 10.27 -1.90
CA ALA A 349 4.03 10.42 -0.61
C ALA A 349 2.53 10.17 -0.74
N GLY A 350 2.00 9.26 0.08
CA GLY A 350 0.58 8.90 0.09
C GLY A 350 0.12 8.06 -1.12
N SER A 351 1.04 7.54 -1.93
CA SER A 351 0.72 6.69 -3.08
C SER A 351 0.10 5.35 -2.68
N VAL A 352 0.61 4.75 -1.60
CA VAL A 352 0.05 3.54 -1.00
C VAL A 352 -1.01 3.95 0.00
N LYS A 353 -2.22 3.41 -0.17
CA LYS A 353 -3.36 3.69 0.73
C LYS A 353 -3.60 2.51 1.68
N ASN A 354 -4.39 2.76 2.72
CA ASN A 354 -4.82 1.77 3.70
C ASN A 354 -3.66 1.13 4.51
N LEU A 355 -2.53 1.85 4.63
CA LEU A 355 -1.39 1.40 5.44
C LEU A 355 -1.77 1.29 6.93
N ALA A 356 -2.67 2.16 7.39
CA ALA A 356 -3.15 2.26 8.77
C ALA A 356 -4.63 1.91 8.95
N ASP A 357 -5.36 1.61 7.87
CA ASP A 357 -6.81 1.43 7.94
C ASP A 357 -7.18 0.27 8.89
N SER A 358 -8.24 0.52 9.66
CA SER A 358 -8.57 -0.14 10.93
C SER A 358 -8.54 -1.66 10.89
N VAL A 359 -7.88 -2.21 11.91
CA VAL A 359 -8.17 -3.55 12.41
C VAL A 359 -9.54 -3.50 13.09
N ILE A 360 -10.40 -4.44 12.74
CA ILE A 360 -11.76 -4.54 13.24
C ILE A 360 -11.87 -5.82 14.08
N GLY A 361 -12.49 -5.74 15.27
CA GLY A 361 -12.65 -6.87 16.18
C GLY A 361 -13.94 -6.79 17.00
N GLY A 362 -14.79 -7.82 16.90
CA GLY A 362 -16.16 -7.84 17.46
C GLY A 362 -16.25 -8.24 18.93
N GLY A 363 -17.24 -7.69 19.64
CA GLY A 363 -17.55 -8.10 21.02
C GLY A 363 -18.72 -7.42 21.75
N GLN A 364 -19.70 -6.81 21.05
CA GLN A 364 -20.83 -6.12 21.72
C GLN A 364 -22.19 -6.46 21.06
N SER A 365 -23.24 -6.49 21.89
CA SER A 365 -24.65 -6.56 21.50
C SER A 365 -25.35 -5.22 21.82
N PRO A 366 -26.19 -4.64 20.94
CA PRO A 366 -26.70 -5.21 19.70
C PRO A 366 -25.68 -5.09 18.57
N GLU A 367 -25.55 -6.18 17.82
CA GLU A 367 -24.66 -6.44 16.69
C GLU A 367 -24.26 -5.19 15.90
N GLN A 368 -23.01 -4.77 16.03
CA GLN A 368 -22.33 -4.00 14.99
C GLN A 368 -20.87 -4.36 14.99
N ILE A 369 -20.50 -5.40 14.24
CA ILE A 369 -19.24 -5.40 13.47
C ILE A 369 -19.44 -6.20 12.18
N ILE A 370 -19.89 -5.49 11.15
CA ILE A 370 -19.34 -5.51 9.79
C ILE A 370 -19.53 -4.05 9.33
N GLY A 371 -18.52 -3.37 8.80
CA GLY A 371 -18.82 -2.14 8.05
C GLY A 371 -19.76 -2.54 6.91
N PRO A 372 -21.04 -2.09 6.90
CA PRO A 372 -21.40 -0.77 6.41
C PRO A 372 -22.62 -0.17 7.16
N ASN A 373 -22.35 0.73 8.11
CA ASN A 373 -23.23 1.85 8.51
C ASN A 373 -22.50 2.85 9.43
N ILE A 374 -21.16 2.79 9.50
CA ILE A 374 -20.37 3.99 9.79
C ILE A 374 -20.56 4.90 8.57
N PRO A 375 -21.02 6.15 8.73
CA PRO A 375 -21.16 7.07 7.62
C PRO A 375 -19.85 7.12 6.82
N ALA A 376 -19.93 7.01 5.50
CA ALA A 376 -18.79 7.35 4.66
C ALA A 376 -18.35 8.77 5.01
N GLY A 377 -17.17 8.95 5.62
CA GLY A 377 -16.66 10.31 5.85
C GLY A 377 -15.73 10.59 7.03
N THR A 378 -15.53 9.69 7.99
CA THR A 378 -14.43 9.86 8.96
C THR A 378 -13.43 8.72 8.79
N PRO A 379 -12.52 8.83 7.79
CA PRO A 379 -11.29 8.08 7.88
C PRO A 379 -10.63 8.40 9.23
N ASP A 380 -10.03 7.40 9.88
CA ASP A 380 -8.95 7.63 10.84
C ASP A 380 -7.73 8.14 10.06
N SER A 381 -7.89 9.32 9.45
CA SER A 381 -6.86 10.09 8.80
C SER A 381 -6.67 11.36 9.63
N ALA A 382 -6.38 11.21 10.93
CA ALA A 382 -5.65 12.29 11.59
C ALA A 382 -4.37 12.50 10.76
N SER A 383 -4.09 13.75 10.39
CA SER A 383 -3.00 14.09 9.48
C SER A 383 -1.68 13.56 10.03
N ALA A 384 -1.23 12.40 9.54
CA ALA A 384 0.09 11.92 9.85
C ALA A 384 1.08 12.90 9.19
N THR A 385 1.89 13.56 10.01
CA THR A 385 3.02 14.36 9.52
C THR A 385 3.88 13.46 8.63
N ALA A 386 4.22 13.91 7.43
CA ALA A 386 5.02 13.10 6.51
C ALA A 386 6.32 12.66 7.18
N ILE A 387 6.57 11.35 7.22
CA ILE A 387 7.84 10.80 7.71
C ILE A 387 8.90 11.05 6.64
N THR A 388 9.92 11.82 6.97
CA THR A 388 11.02 12.17 6.06
C THR A 388 12.30 11.35 6.30
N THR A 389 12.29 10.42 7.26
CA THR A 389 13.49 9.65 7.64
C THR A 389 13.14 8.18 7.96
N PRO A 390 13.91 7.20 7.46
CA PRO A 390 13.77 5.79 7.85
C PRO A 390 13.82 5.63 9.37
N GLY A 391 12.86 4.90 9.95
CA GLY A 391 12.84 4.57 11.39
C GLY A 391 12.17 5.58 12.32
N GLN A 392 11.59 6.67 11.82
CA GLN A 392 10.68 7.49 12.65
C GLN A 392 9.33 6.78 12.82
N GLY A 393 8.86 6.68 14.06
CA GLY A 393 7.51 6.17 14.37
C GLY A 393 6.52 7.31 14.61
N ILE A 394 5.30 7.16 14.10
CA ILE A 394 4.17 8.05 14.42
C ILE A 394 3.20 7.26 15.31
N ASN A 395 2.94 7.79 16.50
CA ASN A 395 1.97 7.27 17.44
C ASN A 395 0.59 7.86 17.09
N ASN A 396 -0.36 7.07 16.58
CA ASN A 396 -1.72 7.57 16.39
C ASN A 396 -2.43 7.50 17.75
N THR A 397 -2.59 8.65 18.39
CA THR A 397 -3.16 8.77 19.73
C THR A 397 -4.65 9.09 19.72
N THR A 398 -5.34 9.10 18.58
CA THR A 398 -6.77 9.43 18.56
C THR A 398 -7.59 8.34 19.25
N PRO A 399 -8.20 8.64 20.41
CA PRO A 399 -9.05 7.71 21.11
C PRO A 399 -10.41 7.72 20.42
N VAL A 400 -10.57 6.94 19.35
CA VAL A 400 -11.92 6.62 18.85
C VAL A 400 -12.60 5.74 19.90
N ALA A 401 -13.90 5.93 20.12
CA ALA A 401 -14.65 5.16 21.10
C ALA A 401 -14.48 3.65 20.80
N PRO A 402 -14.06 2.83 21.78
CA PRO A 402 -13.89 1.39 21.60
C PRO A 402 -15.15 0.70 21.06
N PRO A 403 -15.03 -0.38 20.26
CA PRO A 403 -13.81 -1.11 19.91
C PRO A 403 -13.16 -0.57 18.62
N SER A 404 -12.10 0.22 18.74
CA SER A 404 -11.31 0.72 17.61
C SER A 404 -9.85 0.32 17.78
N GLY A 405 -9.21 -0.24 16.75
CA GLY A 405 -7.76 -0.36 16.71
C GLY A 405 -7.12 0.96 16.31
N ALA A 406 -6.08 1.41 17.03
CA ALA A 406 -5.23 2.50 16.55
C ALA A 406 -3.97 1.90 15.87
N SER A 407 -3.61 2.47 14.72
CA SER A 407 -2.40 2.10 13.99
C SER A 407 -1.23 2.97 14.43
N ASN A 408 -0.14 2.34 14.88
CA ASN A 408 0.92 3.03 15.62
C ASN A 408 2.26 3.18 14.93
N GLN A 409 2.39 2.89 13.62
CA GLN A 409 3.46 3.39 12.73
C GLN A 409 3.09 3.21 11.25
N THR A 410 3.25 4.25 10.41
CA THR A 410 3.19 4.14 8.95
C THR A 410 4.51 4.58 8.31
N THR A 411 5.45 3.64 8.13
CA THR A 411 6.54 3.88 7.16
C THR A 411 5.91 3.89 5.76
N ASN A 412 5.87 5.08 5.16
CA ASN A 412 4.72 5.47 4.36
C ASN A 412 4.87 5.24 2.84
N GLN A 413 5.99 4.67 2.36
CA GLN A 413 6.29 4.67 0.93
C GLN A 413 7.16 3.48 0.54
N ALA A 414 7.07 3.07 -0.73
CA ALA A 414 8.11 2.24 -1.32
C ALA A 414 9.48 2.92 -1.11
N LEU A 415 10.55 2.15 -0.94
CA LEU A 415 11.89 2.72 -1.01
C LEU A 415 12.04 3.44 -2.36
N GLY A 416 12.37 4.74 -2.31
CA GLY A 416 12.66 5.52 -3.49
C GLY A 416 13.89 4.96 -4.20
N THR A 417 13.79 4.72 -5.49
CA THR A 417 14.87 4.23 -6.35
C THR A 417 15.21 5.31 -7.35
N GLY A 418 16.30 6.06 -7.17
CA GLY A 418 16.68 7.08 -8.14
C GLY A 418 17.32 6.44 -9.37
N THR A 419 16.70 6.58 -10.54
CA THR A 419 17.41 6.34 -11.80
C THR A 419 17.04 7.45 -12.77
N VAL A 420 18.07 8.01 -13.42
CA VAL A 420 17.94 9.08 -14.40
C VAL A 420 18.43 8.59 -15.75
N LEU A 421 17.66 8.91 -16.78
CA LEU A 421 17.99 8.64 -18.16
C LEU A 421 18.13 9.99 -18.87
N ASN A 422 19.20 10.18 -19.63
CA ASN A 422 19.45 11.42 -20.34
C ASN A 422 20.18 11.13 -21.65
N GLY A 423 19.47 11.33 -22.76
CA GLY A 423 19.95 10.97 -24.09
C GLY A 423 19.34 11.80 -25.22
N PRO A 424 19.52 11.37 -26.48
CA PRO A 424 18.94 12.04 -27.64
C PRO A 424 17.42 12.21 -27.54
N LEU A 425 16.88 13.16 -28.30
CA LEU A 425 15.44 13.41 -28.33
C LEU A 425 14.64 12.13 -28.59
N ASN A 426 13.70 11.83 -27.69
CA ASN A 426 12.85 10.64 -27.67
C ASN A 426 13.60 9.30 -27.47
N ALA A 427 14.89 9.34 -27.13
CA ALA A 427 15.72 8.18 -26.82
C ALA A 427 16.58 8.42 -25.56
N PRO A 428 15.97 8.69 -24.39
CA PRO A 428 16.69 9.05 -23.17
C PRO A 428 17.56 7.93 -22.57
N GLY A 429 17.34 6.67 -22.98
CA GLY A 429 18.15 5.51 -22.58
C GLY A 429 18.97 4.95 -23.74
N ALA A 430 19.39 5.80 -24.68
CA ALA A 430 20.25 5.38 -25.77
C ALA A 430 21.57 4.84 -25.19
N THR A 431 22.25 3.96 -25.94
CA THR A 431 23.58 3.49 -25.57
C THR A 431 24.45 3.65 -26.81
N GLY A 432 25.39 4.59 -26.81
CA GLY A 432 26.19 4.94 -27.97
C GLY A 432 27.70 4.81 -27.73
N SER A 433 28.51 4.91 -28.78
CA SER A 433 29.97 5.00 -28.67
C SER A 433 30.42 6.43 -28.96
N TYR A 434 31.16 7.03 -28.03
CA TYR A 434 31.86 8.29 -28.29
C TYR A 434 33.29 7.98 -28.75
N ASN A 435 33.74 8.58 -29.86
CA ASN A 435 35.11 8.43 -30.38
C ASN A 435 35.59 6.96 -30.53
N GLY A 436 34.68 6.05 -30.88
CA GLY A 436 34.97 4.61 -31.03
C GLY A 436 35.08 3.82 -29.72
N VAL A 437 34.88 4.45 -28.56
CA VAL A 437 34.76 3.78 -27.26
C VAL A 437 33.29 3.46 -26.99
N VAL A 438 32.90 2.18 -27.05
CA VAL A 438 31.51 1.75 -26.83
C VAL A 438 31.14 2.00 -25.37
N ALA A 439 30.14 2.85 -25.11
CA ALA A 439 29.56 2.90 -23.78
C ALA A 439 28.77 1.61 -23.54
N VAL A 440 29.27 0.75 -22.66
CA VAL A 440 28.59 -0.49 -22.24
C VAL A 440 27.40 -0.23 -21.32
N THR A 441 27.18 1.03 -20.94
CA THR A 441 26.08 1.51 -20.12
C THR A 441 25.44 2.74 -20.78
N ASN A 442 24.21 3.04 -20.37
CA ASN A 442 23.48 4.27 -20.68
C ASN A 442 24.04 5.51 -19.93
N GLN A 443 25.34 5.51 -19.58
CA GLN A 443 25.97 6.58 -18.80
C GLN A 443 26.87 7.49 -19.64
N ASN A 444 26.77 7.40 -20.96
CA ASN A 444 27.48 8.22 -21.93
C ASN A 444 26.68 8.18 -23.25
N ASP A 445 25.45 8.65 -23.20
CA ASP A 445 24.56 8.68 -24.37
C ASP A 445 25.14 9.61 -25.45
N PHE A 446 24.74 9.45 -26.71
CA PHE A 446 25.45 10.10 -27.82
C PHE A 446 24.51 10.75 -28.84
N THR A 447 24.72 12.06 -29.09
CA THR A 447 24.10 12.83 -30.16
C THR A 447 25.17 13.50 -31.01
N ALA A 448 25.14 13.32 -32.32
CA ALA A 448 26.01 14.04 -33.26
C ALA A 448 25.18 15.05 -34.07
N ILE A 449 25.68 16.28 -34.22
CA ILE A 449 25.06 17.29 -35.09
C ILE A 449 26.07 17.94 -36.04
N GLY A 450 25.67 18.06 -37.30
CA GLY A 450 26.39 18.81 -38.33
C GLY A 450 25.74 20.16 -38.52
N TYR A 451 26.53 21.24 -38.46
CA TYR A 451 26.02 22.60 -38.65
C TYR A 451 26.71 23.29 -39.84
N PRO A 452 25.94 23.77 -40.84
CA PRO A 452 26.51 24.54 -41.94
C PRO A 452 26.93 25.92 -41.44
N ALA A 453 28.24 26.13 -41.33
CA ALA A 453 28.83 27.34 -40.78
C ALA A 453 29.66 28.04 -41.87
N GLY A 454 29.10 29.09 -42.48
CA GLY A 454 29.80 29.90 -43.49
C GLY A 454 30.47 29.09 -44.61
N THR A 455 31.53 29.64 -45.19
CA THR A 455 32.38 28.94 -46.18
C THR A 455 33.42 28.07 -45.47
N CYS A 456 33.07 26.82 -45.16
CA CYS A 456 34.06 25.80 -44.77
C CYS A 456 34.74 25.24 -46.02
N THR A 457 36.07 25.17 -46.01
CA THR A 457 36.87 24.61 -47.11
C THR A 457 37.76 23.50 -46.59
N ASN A 458 37.89 22.43 -47.36
CA ASN A 458 38.89 21.40 -47.08
C ASN A 458 40.21 21.81 -47.73
N THR A 459 41.25 21.95 -46.93
CA THR A 459 42.60 22.31 -47.37
C THR A 459 43.49 21.08 -47.61
N SER A 460 43.01 19.88 -47.25
CA SER A 460 43.73 18.65 -47.51
C SER A 460 43.72 18.30 -49.01
N ALA A 461 44.86 17.84 -49.50
CA ALA A 461 44.98 17.19 -50.80
C ALA A 461 44.96 15.66 -50.70
N THR A 462 44.79 15.09 -49.50
CA THR A 462 44.83 13.63 -49.27
C THR A 462 43.41 13.10 -49.09
N PRO A 463 42.89 12.29 -50.02
CA PRO A 463 41.56 11.68 -49.90
C PRO A 463 41.44 10.90 -48.58
N GLY A 464 40.37 11.16 -47.82
CA GLY A 464 40.09 10.47 -46.56
C GLY A 464 40.74 11.08 -45.32
N ALA A 465 41.58 12.10 -45.47
CA ALA A 465 42.19 12.83 -44.37
C ALA A 465 41.82 14.31 -44.46
N PRO A 466 40.57 14.70 -44.13
CA PRO A 466 40.12 16.06 -44.26
C PRO A 466 40.91 17.00 -43.33
N ALA A 467 41.21 18.21 -43.82
CA ALA A 467 41.84 19.27 -43.04
C ALA A 467 41.04 20.55 -43.26
N GLY A 468 39.99 20.77 -42.47
CA GLY A 468 39.12 21.92 -42.64
C GLY A 468 39.81 23.24 -42.33
N SER A 469 39.39 24.29 -43.03
CA SER A 469 39.73 25.68 -42.71
C SER A 469 39.20 26.09 -41.35
N LEU A 470 39.77 27.14 -40.78
CA LEU A 470 39.24 27.79 -39.59
C LEU A 470 38.05 28.68 -39.95
N THR A 471 37.00 28.67 -39.13
CA THR A 471 35.88 29.62 -39.30
C THR A 471 36.34 31.05 -39.08
N ALA A 472 35.92 31.97 -39.96
CA ALA A 472 36.28 33.38 -39.85
C ALA A 472 35.46 34.13 -38.79
N THR A 473 34.24 33.66 -38.49
CA THR A 473 33.30 34.30 -37.57
C THR A 473 32.71 33.27 -36.62
N ALA A 474 32.18 33.75 -35.49
CA ALA A 474 31.35 32.94 -34.62
C ALA A 474 30.15 32.39 -35.40
N THR A 475 29.72 31.17 -35.06
CA THR A 475 28.63 30.46 -35.75
C THR A 475 27.66 29.87 -34.74
N GLY A 476 26.37 30.02 -34.99
CA GLY A 476 25.29 29.62 -34.08
C GLY A 476 23.99 30.36 -34.39
N PRO A 477 22.86 29.95 -33.79
CA PRO A 477 22.72 28.89 -32.78
C PRO A 477 22.77 27.47 -33.37
N ILE A 478 23.41 26.55 -32.64
CA ILE A 478 23.45 25.10 -32.94
C ILE A 478 22.57 24.37 -31.94
N ASN A 479 21.42 23.86 -32.39
CA ASN A 479 20.42 23.25 -31.52
C ASN A 479 20.62 21.74 -31.41
N VAL A 480 20.93 21.25 -30.21
CA VAL A 480 21.04 19.81 -29.92
C VAL A 480 19.92 19.39 -28.98
N PRO A 481 18.86 18.74 -29.47
CA PRO A 481 17.73 18.31 -28.66
C PRO A 481 18.05 17.02 -27.89
N GLY A 482 17.58 16.96 -26.64
CA GLY A 482 17.71 15.79 -25.77
C GLY A 482 16.43 15.52 -24.98
N THR A 483 16.36 14.35 -24.37
CA THR A 483 15.28 13.94 -23.47
C THR A 483 15.87 13.50 -22.15
N LEU A 484 15.39 14.13 -21.08
CA LEU A 484 15.57 13.70 -19.70
C LEU A 484 14.38 12.81 -19.33
N GLN A 485 14.59 11.63 -18.77
CA GLN A 485 13.52 10.77 -18.28
C GLN A 485 13.75 10.41 -16.82
N ASN A 486 12.68 10.54 -16.04
CA ASN A 486 12.62 10.03 -14.69
C ASN A 486 12.24 8.56 -14.72
N ASN A 487 13.21 7.66 -14.61
CA ASN A 487 12.95 6.23 -14.53
C ASN A 487 12.88 5.71 -13.08
N SER A 488 12.82 6.62 -12.11
CA SER A 488 12.55 6.28 -10.71
C SER A 488 11.07 5.99 -10.45
N ASN A 489 10.81 5.39 -9.29
CA ASN A 489 9.47 5.24 -8.74
C ASN A 489 8.99 6.46 -7.94
N ILE A 490 9.73 7.58 -7.92
CA ILE A 490 9.39 8.79 -7.16
C ILE A 490 9.44 10.04 -8.06
N ASP A 491 8.48 10.95 -7.90
CA ASP A 491 8.54 12.26 -8.53
C ASP A 491 9.76 12.99 -7.96
N THR A 492 10.66 13.43 -8.84
CA THR A 492 11.91 14.05 -8.41
C THR A 492 12.25 15.27 -9.24
N THR A 493 13.26 15.98 -8.77
CA THR A 493 13.84 17.13 -9.45
C THR A 493 15.22 16.79 -9.93
N TYR A 494 15.55 17.26 -11.13
CA TYR A 494 16.84 17.03 -11.76
C TYR A 494 17.59 18.33 -11.96
N LYS A 495 18.89 18.30 -11.73
CA LYS A 495 19.83 19.32 -12.17
C LYS A 495 20.35 18.93 -13.55
N LEU A 496 20.29 19.85 -14.51
CA LEU A 496 20.97 19.71 -15.81
C LEU A 496 22.20 20.62 -15.85
N VAL A 497 23.35 20.08 -16.23
CA VAL A 497 24.58 20.84 -16.47
C VAL A 497 25.06 20.58 -17.88
N ALA A 498 24.99 21.60 -18.75
CA ALA A 498 25.59 21.54 -20.07
C ALA A 498 26.95 22.21 -20.05
N THR A 499 27.96 21.53 -20.60
CA THR A 499 29.32 22.03 -20.77
C THR A 499 29.59 22.16 -22.26
N ALA A 500 29.97 23.35 -22.70
CA ALA A 500 30.34 23.62 -24.08
C ALA A 500 31.75 23.05 -24.38
N PRO A 501 32.12 22.87 -25.66
CA PRO A 501 33.45 22.38 -26.02
C PRO A 501 34.58 23.25 -25.46
N THR A 502 35.68 22.62 -25.05
CA THR A 502 36.81 23.29 -24.39
C THR A 502 37.78 23.94 -25.38
N GLY A 503 37.78 23.51 -26.64
CA GLY A 503 38.68 23.99 -27.68
C GLY A 503 37.96 24.22 -29.01
N PRO A 504 38.20 25.35 -29.71
CA PRO A 504 38.92 26.55 -29.25
C PRO A 504 38.16 27.32 -28.15
N ALA A 505 38.84 28.17 -27.38
CA ALA A 505 38.18 28.95 -26.32
C ALA A 505 37.09 29.89 -26.86
N GLY A 506 36.01 30.07 -26.09
CA GLY A 506 34.91 31.00 -26.43
C GLY A 506 33.59 30.33 -26.84
N TRP A 507 33.53 28.99 -26.82
CA TRP A 507 32.24 28.29 -26.90
C TRP A 507 31.33 28.68 -25.75
N THR A 508 30.04 28.79 -26.06
CA THR A 508 29.00 28.99 -25.06
C THR A 508 27.83 28.04 -25.30
N VAL A 509 27.08 27.76 -24.25
CA VAL A 509 25.88 26.93 -24.25
C VAL A 509 24.78 27.58 -23.42
N GLN A 510 23.54 27.33 -23.81
CA GLN A 510 22.31 27.60 -23.06
C GLN A 510 21.41 26.37 -23.12
N ILE A 511 20.52 26.21 -22.14
CA ILE A 511 19.53 25.12 -22.11
C ILE A 511 18.13 25.72 -22.24
N PHE A 512 17.32 25.20 -23.14
CA PHE A 512 15.93 25.60 -23.36
C PHE A 512 14.99 24.40 -23.23
N ALA A 513 13.70 24.66 -23.02
CA ALA A 513 12.67 23.65 -23.23
C ALA A 513 12.54 23.35 -24.72
N ALA A 514 12.35 22.07 -25.09
CA ALA A 514 12.14 21.68 -26.48
C ALA A 514 10.67 21.51 -26.82
N ASN A 515 10.27 21.85 -28.05
CA ASN A 515 9.01 21.35 -28.61
C ASN A 515 9.17 19.89 -29.10
N ALA A 516 8.07 19.31 -29.59
CA ALA A 516 8.06 17.94 -30.11
C ALA A 516 9.02 17.72 -31.30
N ALA A 517 9.39 18.77 -32.03
CA ALA A 517 10.32 18.73 -33.15
C ALA A 517 11.78 18.97 -32.74
N GLY A 518 12.08 19.12 -31.44
CA GLY A 518 13.44 19.37 -30.95
C GLY A 518 13.92 20.81 -31.15
N ALA A 519 13.02 21.78 -31.39
CA ALA A 519 13.38 23.19 -31.46
C ALA A 519 13.26 23.86 -30.08
N PRO A 520 14.14 24.83 -29.75
CA PRO A 520 14.07 25.55 -28.48
C PRO A 520 12.80 26.40 -28.41
N THR A 521 12.21 26.49 -27.21
CA THR A 521 11.00 27.26 -26.93
C THR A 521 11.16 28.13 -25.68
N GLY A 522 10.47 29.27 -25.67
CA GLY A 522 10.46 30.18 -24.51
C GLY A 522 11.83 30.81 -24.23
N THR A 523 12.04 31.16 -22.96
CA THR A 523 13.30 31.73 -22.46
C THR A 523 14.28 30.62 -22.05
N SER A 524 15.57 30.92 -22.06
CA SER A 524 16.61 30.01 -21.56
C SER A 524 16.34 29.62 -20.11
N LEU A 525 16.36 28.32 -19.84
CA LEU A 525 16.25 27.73 -18.50
C LEU A 525 17.51 27.97 -17.66
N SER A 526 18.67 28.09 -18.33
CA SER A 526 19.97 28.27 -17.68
C SER A 526 20.43 29.73 -17.59
N GLY A 527 19.60 30.68 -18.03
CA GLY A 527 19.97 32.10 -18.12
C GLY A 527 20.89 32.41 -19.31
N ALA A 528 21.85 33.32 -19.11
CA ALA A 528 22.76 33.78 -20.17
C ALA A 528 23.68 32.66 -20.70
N ALA A 529 24.15 32.81 -21.94
CA ALA A 529 25.09 31.88 -22.54
C ALA A 529 26.44 31.91 -21.81
N ALA A 530 26.99 30.74 -21.50
CA ALA A 530 28.25 30.58 -20.78
C ALA A 530 28.98 29.30 -21.22
N ALA A 531 30.24 29.13 -20.84
CA ALA A 531 30.97 27.88 -21.09
C ALA A 531 30.34 26.67 -20.37
N THR A 532 29.67 26.93 -19.25
CA THR A 532 28.86 25.95 -18.52
C THR A 532 27.50 26.56 -18.19
N ALA A 533 26.43 25.91 -18.63
CA ALA A 533 25.05 26.27 -18.33
C ALA A 533 24.47 25.30 -17.29
N THR A 534 23.81 25.82 -16.25
CA THR A 534 23.18 25.00 -15.22
C THR A 534 21.70 25.34 -15.07
N VAL A 535 20.86 24.32 -15.06
CA VAL A 535 19.46 24.40 -14.63
C VAL A 535 19.37 23.68 -13.29
N ALA A 536 19.03 24.42 -12.23
CA ALA A 536 19.09 23.90 -10.86
C ALA A 536 18.00 22.87 -10.56
N SER A 537 16.83 22.98 -11.19
CA SER A 537 15.69 22.11 -10.92
C SER A 537 14.77 21.99 -12.14
N ILE A 538 14.58 20.76 -12.60
CA ILE A 538 13.53 20.35 -13.54
C ILE A 538 12.70 19.28 -12.85
N ASN A 539 11.41 19.56 -12.64
CA ASN A 539 10.48 18.60 -12.08
C ASN A 539 10.06 17.59 -13.15
N VAL A 540 10.29 16.31 -12.89
CA VAL A 540 9.85 15.24 -13.80
C VAL A 540 9.17 14.16 -12.96
N ASN A 541 7.87 13.94 -13.19
CA ASN A 541 7.13 12.92 -12.47
C ASN A 541 7.67 11.51 -12.79
N ALA A 542 7.50 10.57 -11.87
CA ALA A 542 7.94 9.19 -12.05
C ALA A 542 7.43 8.60 -13.38
N GLY A 543 8.33 8.03 -14.17
CA GLY A 543 8.06 7.48 -15.50
C GLY A 543 7.90 8.49 -16.63
N GLN A 544 7.87 9.78 -16.35
CA GLN A 544 7.69 10.83 -17.36
C GLN A 544 9.03 11.31 -17.93
N SER A 545 8.94 11.99 -19.07
CA SER A 545 10.08 12.59 -19.76
C SER A 545 9.93 14.10 -19.90
N TYR A 546 11.05 14.79 -20.01
CA TYR A 546 11.17 16.23 -20.26
C TYR A 546 12.14 16.45 -21.41
N ASN A 547 11.67 17.08 -22.49
CA ASN A 547 12.49 17.37 -23.66
C ASN A 547 13.16 18.75 -23.50
N TYR A 548 14.46 18.81 -23.77
CA TYR A 548 15.26 20.03 -23.70
C TYR A 548 16.09 20.22 -24.98
N VAL A 549 16.62 21.43 -25.19
CA VAL A 549 17.60 21.72 -26.24
C VAL A 549 18.81 22.39 -25.61
N ALA A 550 19.99 21.81 -25.82
CA ALA A 550 21.26 22.50 -25.60
C ALA A 550 21.59 23.33 -26.85
N VAL A 551 21.64 24.64 -26.71
CA VAL A 551 21.94 25.57 -27.80
C VAL A 551 23.38 26.04 -27.65
N TYR A 552 24.24 25.60 -28.56
CA TYR A 552 25.65 25.95 -28.58
C TYR A 552 25.90 27.14 -29.53
N THR A 553 26.85 27.98 -29.15
CA THR A 553 27.42 29.01 -30.03
C THR A 553 28.92 28.78 -30.13
N ALA A 554 29.38 28.54 -31.35
CA ALA A 554 30.77 28.32 -31.69
C ALA A 554 31.50 29.67 -31.82
N PRO A 555 32.71 29.83 -31.27
CA PRO A 555 33.52 31.01 -31.50
C PRO A 555 34.05 31.05 -32.95
N ALA A 556 34.78 32.10 -33.30
CA ALA A 556 35.62 32.08 -34.50
C ALA A 556 36.78 31.09 -34.32
N ALA A 557 37.48 30.79 -35.41
CA ALA A 557 38.62 29.90 -35.47
C ALA A 557 38.34 28.45 -35.04
N VAL A 558 37.11 27.98 -35.21
CA VAL A 558 36.78 26.56 -35.08
C VAL A 558 37.20 25.84 -36.36
N GLN A 559 37.86 24.70 -36.22
CA GLN A 559 38.27 23.88 -37.36
C GLN A 559 37.05 23.18 -37.96
N CYS A 560 36.77 23.46 -39.25
CA CYS A 560 35.70 22.76 -39.96
C CYS A 560 35.99 21.26 -40.09
N PHE A 561 34.95 20.44 -40.17
CA PHE A 561 35.03 18.98 -40.36
C PHE A 561 35.73 18.23 -39.22
N THR A 562 35.93 18.88 -38.08
CA THR A 562 36.44 18.27 -36.84
C THR A 562 35.33 18.29 -35.79
N PRO A 563 34.92 17.15 -35.22
CA PRO A 563 33.96 17.10 -34.13
C PRO A 563 34.50 17.82 -32.88
N SER A 564 33.65 18.64 -32.25
CA SER A 564 33.89 19.24 -30.95
C SER A 564 32.94 18.60 -29.92
N ASP A 565 33.49 18.09 -28.82
CA ASP A 565 32.71 17.38 -27.79
C ASP A 565 32.17 18.36 -26.74
N ALA A 566 30.89 18.21 -26.46
CA ALA A 566 30.17 18.92 -25.41
C ALA A 566 29.38 17.89 -24.59
N THR A 567 29.03 18.20 -23.36
CA THR A 567 28.28 17.26 -22.51
C THR A 567 27.04 17.90 -21.92
N VAL A 568 26.00 17.11 -21.69
CA VAL A 568 24.87 17.45 -20.81
C VAL A 568 24.75 16.38 -19.75
N VAL A 569 24.91 16.75 -18.49
CA VAL A 569 24.79 15.85 -17.34
C VAL A 569 23.47 16.12 -16.64
N ALA A 570 22.64 15.09 -16.51
CA ALA A 570 21.50 15.08 -15.61
C ALA A 570 21.90 14.48 -14.27
N THR A 571 21.46 15.09 -13.17
CA THR A 571 21.71 14.60 -11.81
C THR A 571 20.42 14.62 -11.01
N ASN A 572 20.08 13.52 -10.37
CA ASN A 572 18.96 13.47 -9.43
C ASN A 572 19.30 14.31 -8.19
N ASN A 573 18.48 15.30 -7.87
CA ASN A 573 18.74 16.18 -6.72
C ASN A 573 18.58 15.48 -5.37
N THR A 574 17.81 14.39 -5.31
CA THR A 574 17.64 13.59 -4.09
C THR A 574 18.79 12.62 -3.86
N THR A 575 19.35 12.08 -4.96
CA THR A 575 20.43 11.10 -4.93
C THR A 575 21.53 11.54 -5.88
N ALA A 576 22.46 12.37 -5.40
CA ALA A 576 23.47 13.01 -6.24
C ALA A 576 24.42 12.04 -6.98
N THR A 577 24.47 10.76 -6.58
CA THR A 577 25.22 9.71 -7.28
C THR A 577 24.50 9.22 -8.55
N ASP A 578 23.18 9.43 -8.65
CA ASP A 578 22.37 9.06 -9.80
C ASP A 578 22.48 10.18 -10.84
N THR A 579 23.48 10.04 -11.69
CA THR A 579 23.75 10.94 -12.80
C THR A 579 23.59 10.21 -14.12
N ASN A 580 23.37 10.92 -15.23
CA ASN A 580 23.47 10.39 -16.58
C ASN A 580 24.01 11.48 -17.52
N THR A 581 25.05 11.15 -18.27
CA THR A 581 25.76 12.07 -19.17
C THR A 581 25.43 11.76 -20.62
N THR A 582 25.02 12.77 -21.38
CA THR A 582 24.94 12.75 -22.84
C THR A 582 26.11 13.52 -23.42
N HIS A 583 26.86 12.93 -24.35
CA HIS A 583 27.83 13.59 -25.21
C HIS A 583 27.16 14.12 -26.47
N ASN A 584 27.48 15.36 -26.80
CA ASN A 584 27.00 16.12 -27.95
C ASN A 584 28.19 16.46 -28.83
N GLU A 585 28.37 15.72 -29.92
CA GLU A 585 29.40 16.00 -30.92
C GLU A 585 28.90 17.05 -31.92
N VAL A 586 29.50 18.22 -31.88
CA VAL A 586 29.15 19.34 -32.77
C VAL A 586 30.21 19.46 -33.86
N THR A 587 29.82 19.24 -35.12
CA THR A 587 30.72 19.34 -36.28
C THR A 587 30.38 20.57 -37.12
N VAL A 588 31.28 21.55 -37.10
CA VAL A 588 31.17 22.80 -37.86
C VAL A 588 31.54 22.55 -39.33
N GLY A 589 30.72 23.05 -40.25
CA GLY A 589 30.87 22.82 -41.70
C GLY A 589 30.05 21.65 -42.24
N GLY A 590 29.32 20.95 -41.37
CA GLY A 590 28.56 19.75 -41.72
C GLY A 590 29.45 18.51 -41.87
N TYR A 591 28.87 17.44 -42.41
CA TYR A 591 29.53 16.14 -42.49
C TYR A 591 30.04 15.76 -43.89
N VAL A 592 29.70 16.52 -44.93
CA VAL A 592 30.16 16.19 -46.28
C VAL A 592 31.45 16.93 -46.59
N VAL A 593 32.52 16.19 -46.79
CA VAL A 593 33.83 16.74 -47.17
C VAL A 593 34.17 16.39 -48.60
N LEU A 594 34.66 17.38 -49.35
CA LEU A 594 35.19 17.21 -50.70
C LEU A 594 36.72 17.33 -50.67
N THR A 595 37.43 16.39 -51.29
CA THR A 595 38.88 16.42 -51.47
C THR A 595 39.19 16.33 -52.95
N LYS A 596 39.83 17.36 -53.50
CA LYS A 596 40.22 17.36 -54.91
C LYS A 596 41.70 17.02 -55.07
N THR A 597 41.99 16.07 -55.94
CA THR A 597 43.35 15.67 -56.30
C THR A 597 43.56 15.84 -57.80
N GLN A 598 44.82 15.97 -58.19
CA GLN A 598 45.24 16.01 -59.59
C GLN A 598 46.46 15.12 -59.81
N THR A 599 46.56 14.51 -60.98
CA THR A 599 47.71 13.69 -61.38
C THR A 599 48.01 13.94 -62.84
N ILE A 600 49.29 14.14 -63.17
CA ILE A 600 49.75 14.27 -64.54
C ILE A 600 49.86 12.86 -65.11
N THR A 601 48.98 12.51 -66.03
CA THR A 601 48.95 11.18 -66.65
C THR A 601 49.79 11.13 -67.92
N SER A 602 50.00 12.29 -68.55
CA SER A 602 50.97 12.49 -69.63
C SER A 602 51.52 13.91 -69.54
N SER A 603 52.84 14.07 -69.55
CA SER A 603 53.45 15.41 -69.49
C SER A 603 53.30 16.18 -70.80
N GLY A 604 53.12 15.51 -71.94
CA GLY A 604 53.11 16.13 -73.27
C GLY A 604 54.44 16.81 -73.65
N CYS A 605 55.47 16.73 -72.79
CA CYS A 605 56.72 17.42 -73.01
C CYS A 605 57.60 16.63 -73.99
N PRO A 606 58.25 17.30 -74.97
CA PRO A 606 59.18 16.65 -75.87
C PRO A 606 60.29 15.94 -75.10
N ALA A 607 60.56 14.68 -75.44
CA ALA A 607 61.67 13.94 -74.86
C ALA A 607 62.99 14.67 -75.17
N GLY A 608 63.81 14.91 -74.14
CA GLY A 608 65.11 15.58 -74.29
C GLY A 608 65.08 17.11 -74.38
N ALA A 609 63.94 17.76 -74.11
CA ALA A 609 63.87 19.23 -74.04
C ALA A 609 64.94 19.79 -73.08
N THR A 610 65.66 20.83 -73.50
CA THR A 610 66.72 21.48 -72.72
C THR A 610 66.41 22.97 -72.50
N PRO A 611 66.31 23.46 -71.25
CA PRO A 611 66.42 22.69 -70.01
C PRO A 611 65.25 21.70 -69.84
N ALA A 612 65.50 20.59 -69.15
CA ALA A 612 64.44 19.63 -68.83
C ALA A 612 63.33 20.34 -68.07
N PRO A 613 62.04 20.10 -68.42
CA PRO A 613 60.94 20.67 -67.67
C PRO A 613 61.06 20.25 -66.20
N PRO A 614 60.80 21.16 -65.24
CA PRO A 614 60.75 20.80 -63.84
C PRO A 614 59.81 19.61 -63.60
N ALA A 615 60.15 18.74 -62.65
CA ALA A 615 59.28 17.63 -62.28
C ALA A 615 57.88 18.16 -61.90
N GLY A 616 56.83 17.54 -62.44
CA GLY A 616 55.45 18.00 -62.27
C GLY A 616 54.99 19.07 -63.27
N THR A 617 55.77 19.35 -64.32
CA THR A 617 55.36 20.26 -65.42
C THR A 617 54.54 19.51 -66.47
N VAL A 618 53.55 20.19 -67.04
CA VAL A 618 52.76 19.74 -68.18
C VAL A 618 52.96 20.71 -69.33
N CYS A 619 53.35 20.19 -70.50
CA CYS A 619 53.48 20.93 -71.74
C CYS A 619 52.17 20.87 -72.55
N PRO A 620 51.99 21.71 -73.59
CA PRO A 620 50.84 21.62 -74.49
C PRO A 620 50.63 20.17 -74.97
N SER A 621 49.38 19.73 -75.03
CA SER A 621 48.97 18.33 -75.28
C SER A 621 49.19 17.33 -74.14
N GLY A 622 49.76 17.75 -73.00
CA GLY A 622 49.80 16.93 -71.79
C GLY A 622 48.41 16.77 -71.16
N VAL A 623 48.21 15.67 -70.43
CA VAL A 623 46.92 15.28 -69.85
C VAL A 623 46.99 15.29 -68.33
N ILE A 624 46.08 16.03 -67.71
CA ILE A 624 45.89 16.07 -66.26
C ILE A 624 44.60 15.33 -65.94
N ALA A 625 44.69 14.36 -65.04
CA ALA A 625 43.55 13.68 -64.43
C ALA A 625 43.20 14.36 -63.11
N TYR A 626 41.92 14.61 -62.89
CA TYR A 626 41.38 15.13 -61.64
C TYR A 626 40.46 14.10 -61.01
N ALA A 627 40.49 14.03 -59.69
CA ALA A 627 39.53 13.27 -58.90
C ALA A 627 38.98 14.14 -57.77
N ILE A 628 37.65 14.16 -57.62
CA ILE A 628 36.94 14.79 -56.52
C ILE A 628 36.37 13.66 -55.67
N ASP A 629 37.04 13.41 -54.56
CA ASP A 629 36.61 12.49 -53.53
C ASP A 629 35.59 13.18 -52.62
N TYR A 630 34.45 12.55 -52.39
CA TYR A 630 33.41 13.07 -51.49
C TYR A 630 33.08 12.02 -50.44
N ARG A 631 32.99 12.45 -49.18
CA ARG A 631 32.75 11.55 -48.04
C ARG A 631 31.83 12.19 -47.01
N ASP A 632 30.94 11.40 -46.46
CA ASP A 632 30.17 11.75 -45.28
C ASP A 632 30.96 11.27 -44.06
N ILE A 633 31.56 12.21 -43.34
CA ILE A 633 32.37 11.94 -42.15
C ILE A 633 31.53 11.84 -40.88
N ALA A 634 30.20 11.83 -40.98
CA ALA A 634 29.36 11.55 -39.83
C ALA A 634 29.67 10.15 -39.27
N PRO A 635 29.58 9.97 -37.94
CA PRO A 635 29.74 8.66 -37.32
C PRO A 635 28.78 7.64 -37.95
N SER A 636 29.27 6.46 -38.31
CA SER A 636 28.49 5.39 -38.97
C SER A 636 28.81 4.00 -38.42
N GLY A 637 27.84 3.08 -38.49
CA GLY A 637 28.02 1.68 -38.10
C GLY A 637 27.91 1.40 -36.60
N ALA A 638 28.69 0.44 -36.10
CA ALA A 638 28.66 -0.04 -34.71
C ALA A 638 28.98 1.03 -33.64
N SER A 639 29.49 2.19 -34.06
CA SER A 639 29.77 3.35 -33.22
C SER A 639 28.50 4.11 -32.78
N LEU A 640 27.37 3.97 -33.48
CA LEU A 640 26.13 4.64 -33.08
C LEU A 640 25.36 3.88 -31.99
N GLY A 641 25.77 2.66 -31.61
CA GLY A 641 25.05 1.84 -30.64
C GLY A 641 23.53 1.78 -30.89
N THR A 642 22.71 1.60 -29.84
CA THR A 642 21.24 1.57 -29.97
C THR A 642 20.66 2.92 -29.57
N GLY A 643 19.92 3.56 -30.49
CA GLY A 643 19.18 4.78 -30.20
C GLY A 643 19.96 6.10 -30.30
N SER A 644 21.25 6.10 -30.66
CA SER A 644 21.95 7.34 -30.97
C SER A 644 21.43 8.00 -32.24
N VAL A 645 21.54 9.32 -32.29
CA VAL A 645 20.98 10.14 -33.37
C VAL A 645 22.09 10.99 -34.00
N VAL A 646 22.18 10.94 -35.33
CA VAL A 646 22.99 11.86 -36.14
C VAL A 646 22.06 12.87 -36.81
N ILE A 647 22.08 14.11 -36.35
CA ILE A 647 21.26 15.20 -36.86
C ILE A 647 22.01 15.91 -37.99
N GLY A 648 21.40 15.92 -39.18
CA GLY A 648 22.01 16.55 -40.36
C GLY A 648 23.15 15.76 -41.01
N GLY A 649 23.35 14.49 -40.61
CA GLY A 649 24.29 13.55 -41.26
C GLY A 649 23.71 12.80 -42.46
N THR A 650 22.58 13.25 -43.00
CA THR A 650 22.04 12.73 -44.26
C THR A 650 21.62 13.88 -45.16
N THR A 651 21.88 13.77 -46.45
CA THR A 651 21.33 14.72 -47.43
C THR A 651 19.88 14.36 -47.75
N ALA A 652 19.04 15.35 -48.07
CA ALA A 652 17.73 15.04 -48.65
C ALA A 652 17.90 14.31 -49.99
N ALA A 653 16.91 13.47 -50.34
CA ALA A 653 16.96 12.68 -51.56
C ALA A 653 17.17 13.56 -52.80
N GLY A 654 18.23 13.25 -53.56
CA GLY A 654 18.57 13.91 -54.81
C GLY A 654 19.09 15.35 -54.69
N THR A 655 19.36 15.85 -53.49
CA THR A 655 19.81 17.24 -53.31
C THR A 655 21.32 17.38 -53.29
N PHE A 656 22.08 16.30 -53.11
CA PHE A 656 23.54 16.36 -53.09
C PHE A 656 24.10 16.61 -54.49
N LYS A 657 24.69 17.80 -54.67
CA LYS A 657 25.25 18.27 -55.94
C LYS A 657 26.66 18.80 -55.75
N ILE A 658 27.57 18.32 -56.57
CA ILE A 658 28.95 18.82 -56.65
C ILE A 658 29.06 19.69 -57.90
N THR A 659 29.38 20.97 -57.71
CA THR A 659 29.65 21.90 -58.82
C THR A 659 31.14 22.08 -58.97
N GLU A 660 31.65 21.71 -60.14
CA GLU A 660 33.06 21.79 -60.49
C GLU A 660 33.22 22.86 -61.56
N ASN A 661 33.81 24.00 -61.18
CA ASN A 661 34.02 25.14 -62.08
C ASN A 661 35.51 25.37 -62.31
N GLY A 662 36.02 24.93 -63.46
CA GLY A 662 37.43 25.05 -63.84
C GLY A 662 37.87 26.45 -64.26
N THR A 663 37.01 27.45 -64.17
CA THR A 663 37.36 28.84 -64.54
C THR A 663 37.65 29.73 -63.33
N VAL A 664 37.37 29.25 -62.12
CA VAL A 664 37.48 30.05 -60.88
C VAL A 664 38.72 29.63 -60.09
N ALA A 665 39.62 30.57 -59.83
CA ALA A 665 40.81 30.31 -59.02
C ALA A 665 40.44 29.79 -57.60
N PRO A 666 41.23 28.87 -57.02
CA PRO A 666 42.48 28.30 -57.55
C PRO A 666 42.28 27.22 -58.63
N ASN A 667 41.03 26.81 -58.86
CA ASN A 667 40.63 25.76 -59.78
C ASN A 667 40.48 26.28 -61.22
N ASN A 668 41.60 26.53 -61.88
CA ASN A 668 41.65 27.25 -63.16
C ASN A 668 41.94 26.36 -64.39
N TRP A 669 41.74 25.03 -64.28
CA TRP A 669 42.05 24.11 -65.39
C TRP A 669 41.29 24.44 -66.68
N GLY A 670 40.04 24.90 -66.59
CA GLY A 670 39.22 25.27 -67.74
C GLY A 670 39.77 26.47 -68.52
N THR A 671 40.53 27.34 -67.85
CA THR A 671 41.24 28.47 -68.48
C THR A 671 42.41 27.99 -69.34
N TYR A 672 43.20 27.03 -68.83
CA TYR A 672 44.49 26.61 -69.42
C TYR A 672 44.42 25.29 -70.22
N THR A 673 43.23 24.72 -70.39
CA THR A 673 43.03 23.44 -71.08
C THR A 673 41.98 23.58 -72.19
N ASN A 674 41.91 22.59 -73.06
CA ASN A 674 40.85 22.45 -74.07
C ASN A 674 39.50 22.02 -73.48
N GLY A 675 39.32 22.09 -72.15
CA GLY A 675 38.16 21.57 -71.44
C GLY A 675 38.25 20.07 -71.18
N LEU A 676 37.13 19.48 -70.84
CA LEU A 676 37.01 18.04 -70.58
C LEU A 676 37.37 17.20 -71.82
N ASN A 677 38.22 16.19 -71.65
CA ASN A 677 38.57 15.24 -72.73
C ASN A 677 37.45 14.22 -73.00
N ALA A 678 36.64 13.94 -71.99
CA ALA A 678 35.53 12.99 -72.00
C ALA A 678 34.50 13.43 -70.97
N ALA A 679 33.30 12.84 -71.00
CA ALA A 679 32.33 13.04 -69.94
C ALA A 679 32.92 12.59 -68.59
N PRO A 680 32.71 13.34 -67.49
CA PRO A 680 33.14 12.90 -66.16
C PRO A 680 32.46 11.60 -65.78
N THR A 681 33.10 10.85 -64.88
CA THR A 681 32.58 9.60 -64.33
C THR A 681 32.50 9.68 -62.81
N ASP A 682 31.64 8.88 -62.19
CA ASP A 682 31.52 8.78 -60.73
C ASP A 682 31.54 7.30 -60.35
N THR A 683 32.15 6.97 -59.22
CA THR A 683 32.07 5.62 -58.63
C THR A 683 30.66 5.30 -58.13
N MET A 684 29.84 6.31 -57.82
CA MET A 684 28.44 6.13 -57.50
C MET A 684 27.62 5.95 -58.78
N ALA A 685 26.85 4.87 -58.84
CA ALA A 685 25.98 4.60 -59.97
C ALA A 685 24.90 5.69 -60.11
N ASN A 686 24.44 5.93 -61.34
CA ASN A 686 23.34 6.86 -61.66
C ASN A 686 23.60 8.34 -61.37
N THR A 687 24.85 8.76 -61.14
CA THR A 687 25.20 10.19 -61.07
C THR A 687 24.86 10.88 -62.39
N ILE A 688 24.12 12.00 -62.29
CA ILE A 688 23.68 12.78 -63.44
C ILE A 688 24.62 13.98 -63.61
N PHE A 689 25.31 14.05 -64.75
CA PHE A 689 26.20 15.17 -65.08
C PHE A 689 25.50 16.18 -65.99
N THR A 690 25.37 17.42 -65.52
CA THR A 690 24.87 18.55 -66.30
C THR A 690 26.05 19.41 -66.74
N GLY A 691 26.19 19.65 -68.05
CA GLY A 691 27.32 20.40 -68.62
C GLY A 691 28.62 19.62 -68.76
N GLY A 692 28.68 18.36 -68.32
CA GLY A 692 29.88 17.49 -68.38
C GLY A 692 30.12 16.83 -69.74
N THR A 693 30.17 17.60 -70.83
CA THR A 693 30.49 17.12 -72.19
C THR A 693 31.93 17.45 -72.58
N VAL A 694 32.45 16.80 -73.63
CA VAL A 694 33.78 17.11 -74.19
C VAL A 694 33.89 18.61 -74.52
N GLY A 695 34.99 19.24 -74.13
CA GLY A 695 35.24 20.66 -74.32
C GLY A 695 34.68 21.58 -73.24
N SER A 696 33.83 21.08 -72.34
CA SER A 696 33.30 21.90 -71.24
C SER A 696 34.39 22.31 -70.24
N THR A 697 34.24 23.49 -69.64
CA THR A 697 35.15 24.04 -68.61
C THR A 697 34.54 23.99 -67.20
N SER A 698 33.33 23.45 -67.07
CA SER A 698 32.62 23.25 -65.82
C SER A 698 31.57 22.15 -65.95
N PHE A 699 31.14 21.58 -64.83
CA PHE A 699 30.00 20.67 -64.76
C PHE A 699 29.35 20.67 -63.38
N VAL A 700 28.11 20.16 -63.31
CA VAL A 700 27.42 19.84 -62.06
C VAL A 700 27.13 18.34 -62.02
N ALA A 701 27.54 17.67 -60.97
CA ALA A 701 27.24 16.26 -60.72
C ALA A 701 26.16 16.17 -59.63
N GLN A 702 24.97 15.66 -59.99
CA GLN A 702 23.97 15.22 -59.02
C GLN A 702 24.25 13.76 -58.66
N VAL A 703 24.96 13.57 -57.56
CA VAL A 703 25.51 12.28 -57.14
C VAL A 703 24.38 11.29 -56.88
N GLY A 704 24.47 10.10 -57.47
CA GLY A 704 23.50 9.00 -57.29
C GLY A 704 22.08 9.23 -57.85
N GLY A 705 21.79 10.41 -58.42
CA GLY A 705 20.50 10.74 -59.02
C GLY A 705 19.42 11.25 -58.03
N PRO A 706 18.14 11.33 -58.44
CA PRO A 706 17.08 12.04 -57.71
C PRO A 706 16.62 11.37 -56.41
N THR A 707 16.95 10.09 -56.22
CA THR A 707 16.58 9.32 -55.02
C THR A 707 17.74 9.11 -54.06
N PHE A 708 18.96 9.53 -54.42
CA PHE A 708 20.15 9.27 -53.62
C PHE A 708 20.13 10.11 -52.34
N VAL A 709 20.40 9.44 -51.23
CA VAL A 709 20.63 10.04 -49.92
C VAL A 709 22.06 9.68 -49.53
N MET A 710 22.91 10.69 -49.38
CA MET A 710 24.23 10.48 -48.80
C MET A 710 24.04 10.22 -47.31
N ALA A 711 24.31 8.98 -46.88
CA ALA A 711 24.19 8.57 -45.49
C ALA A 711 25.54 8.61 -44.77
N PRO A 712 25.58 8.61 -43.42
CA PRO A 712 26.83 8.59 -42.66
C PRO A 712 27.79 7.50 -43.15
N GLY A 713 29.05 7.84 -43.37
CA GLY A 713 30.07 6.93 -43.89
C GLY A 713 30.03 6.68 -45.40
N THR A 714 29.05 7.22 -46.13
CA THR A 714 28.98 7.09 -47.60
C THR A 714 30.13 7.86 -48.25
N GLN A 715 30.75 7.26 -49.26
CA GLN A 715 31.82 7.90 -50.03
C GLN A 715 31.78 7.55 -51.51
N GLY A 716 32.42 8.40 -52.32
CA GLY A 716 32.64 8.13 -53.74
C GLY A 716 33.62 9.10 -54.37
N THR A 717 33.87 8.96 -55.67
CA THR A 717 34.87 9.75 -56.39
C THR A 717 34.40 10.08 -57.79
N ILE A 718 34.35 11.37 -58.12
CA ILE A 718 34.16 11.87 -59.48
C ILE A 718 35.52 11.99 -60.16
N SER A 719 35.69 11.41 -61.35
CA SER A 719 36.94 11.44 -62.12
C SER A 719 36.75 12.10 -63.48
N PHE A 720 37.69 12.95 -63.89
CA PHE A 720 37.70 13.58 -65.21
C PHE A 720 39.11 13.97 -65.67
N ASN A 721 39.32 14.05 -66.99
CA ASN A 721 40.61 14.37 -67.59
C ASN A 721 40.50 15.60 -68.49
N VAL A 722 41.59 16.36 -68.60
CA VAL A 722 41.69 17.56 -69.44
C VAL A 722 43.04 17.59 -70.16
N THR A 723 43.08 18.20 -71.34
CA THR A 723 44.30 18.37 -72.13
C THR A 723 44.77 19.82 -72.11
N VAL A 724 46.02 20.04 -71.76
CA VAL A 724 46.63 21.39 -71.68
C VAL A 724 46.75 22.01 -73.07
N LYS A 725 46.40 23.30 -73.16
CA LYS A 725 46.46 24.12 -74.39
C LYS A 725 47.89 24.40 -74.82
#